data_AF-A0A383V938-F1
#
_entry.id   AF-A0A383V938-F1
#
_cell.length_a   1.000
_cell.length_b   1.000
_cell.length_c   1.000
_cell.angle_alpha   90.00
_cell.angle_beta   90.00
_cell.angle_gamma   90.00
#
_symmetry.space_group_name_H-M   'P 1'
#
loop_
_entity.id
_entity.type
_entity.pdbx_description
1 polymer ?
#
loop_
_entity_poly.entity_id
_entity_poly.type
_entity_poly.pdbx_seq_one_letter_code
_entity_poly.pdbx_strand_id
1 'polypeptide(L)'
;MLDHLWRWDSMGNGKGDLMLVDLPPPQACSSAPLGSLLPPKECQPGSGISNAASPADSPIYQAVRAYQAGQKGALPLAQKWSALEGSSCEPACQFGTCVKGKCSCWAGYSGPSCSSTTSRPNQCNSLVGINLEGVRDWMHSWAFVDVMKAGRGWLAQGMDGSGGWGNFSGVAADSSGWVGQLGDNMKAGTMMIRDLQGHIPAGTYTILFDGEGVIDCSMDIDVMRQLEAGRIEVDLKPSTGLNNGLFCTLERTNPANPIRNIRVLMPGFDAATAAALPFHPRFVKYLQNYGVLRFMGWMEANTNQVPKTWEQRAKPTDRSYAGVNLGGVPVEHMVLLANMVGAAPWFSMPHLADDAYHRSFAQYVKATLRPDVKVYVEWSNEVWHTGFAGGQYAQAEGVRLGMNEEGAKWYGGATNEARLCYYSERTKAMSMIWKGVFGDQWNRVVVVAQGQAVWPITSDKVLRCRNASSHIDALAVAPYFGSFSASRDTNMATYLSTTLPAQVDAAVVAVAAHADIAGKYGKPLIAYEAGSSIDGSSGFAAQANRDPAMYGLYQRYYTGLVTAGVQLITQFDSMGGPTWGLSEWQDQDPKTAPKLQAVQDFIAANANASSCSGSGSDGSSSSGNSTGPGLPGGSCPNGCSGNGDCLDSKCFCNTGFSGPDCSTTSPTEVYQCGYKCSFDQGVCKPTSLVGSTQYYGCSCAPPFSGLTCNLFSCPGNCSWSGSCLEPGLCACWPGFAGSACEVDCGCNGHGMCTADNSCACDQGYTLGPGGCEADCSGCEAGVGCIAPGECGCAACKYGSCYNGRCECWAGYTGKACNTAAPDTAPNIKSPMGIEVSAPAYYSSQWIWIDAMKQSSAWMTQALPDT
;
A
#
# COMPACT_ATOMS: atom_id res chain seq x y z
N MET A 1 21.63 15.81 -11.56
CA MET A 1 22.83 16.68 -11.50
C MET A 1 23.90 16.33 -12.54
N LEU A 2 24.36 15.08 -12.64
CA LEU A 2 25.37 14.65 -13.64
C LEU A 2 24.95 14.87 -15.11
N ASP A 3 23.65 14.72 -15.42
CA ASP A 3 23.09 14.97 -16.75
C ASP A 3 23.03 16.48 -17.09
N HIS A 4 22.93 17.36 -16.08
CA HIS A 4 23.05 18.81 -16.25
C HIS A 4 24.52 19.23 -16.49
N LEU A 5 25.47 18.54 -15.86
CA LEU A 5 26.91 18.75 -16.05
C LEU A 5 27.38 18.30 -17.45
N TRP A 6 26.85 17.18 -17.95
CA TRP A 6 27.13 16.67 -19.30
C TRP A 6 26.54 17.55 -20.41
N ARG A 7 25.34 18.11 -20.21
CA ARG A 7 24.74 19.11 -21.13
C ARG A 7 25.56 20.40 -21.21
N TRP A 8 26.19 20.84 -20.12
CA TRP A 8 27.04 22.04 -20.09
C TRP A 8 28.35 21.87 -20.90
N ASP A 9 29.04 20.73 -20.77
CA ASP A 9 30.27 20.41 -21.56
C ASP A 9 29.98 20.35 -23.07
N SER A 10 28.82 19.79 -23.42
CA SER A 10 28.34 19.64 -24.79
C SER A 10 27.99 20.99 -25.44
N MET A 11 27.45 21.94 -24.66
CA MET A 11 27.12 23.29 -25.13
C MET A 11 28.35 24.22 -25.20
N GLY A 12 29.47 23.85 -24.58
CA GLY A 12 30.73 24.62 -24.55
C GLY A 12 31.85 24.13 -25.48
N ASN A 13 31.56 23.23 -26.45
CA ASN A 13 32.55 22.62 -27.34
C ASN A 13 33.71 21.88 -26.62
N GLY A 14 33.43 21.24 -25.49
CA GLY A 14 34.36 20.28 -24.87
C GLY A 14 35.60 20.87 -24.17
N LYS A 15 35.54 22.12 -23.69
CA LYS A 15 36.67 22.81 -23.01
C LYS A 15 36.48 23.03 -21.50
N GLY A 16 35.47 22.44 -20.86
CA GLY A 16 35.16 22.71 -19.45
C GLY A 16 35.70 21.67 -18.48
N ASP A 17 36.73 22.01 -17.70
CA ASP A 17 37.14 21.27 -16.49
C ASP A 17 36.51 21.93 -15.24
N LEU A 18 36.17 21.12 -14.23
CA LEU A 18 35.34 21.49 -13.05
C LEU A 18 36.22 21.51 -11.77
N MET A 19 35.89 22.29 -10.72
CA MET A 19 36.42 22.06 -9.35
C MET A 19 35.49 22.54 -8.19
N LEU A 20 35.52 21.86 -7.03
CA LEU A 20 34.74 22.07 -5.79
C LEU A 20 35.67 22.69 -4.75
N VAL A 21 35.18 23.66 -4.01
CA VAL A 21 35.93 24.28 -2.90
C VAL A 21 35.80 23.40 -1.65
N ASP A 22 36.93 22.89 -1.16
CA ASP A 22 37.04 22.34 0.20
C ASP A 22 37.04 23.50 1.19
N LEU A 23 36.02 23.56 2.05
CA LEU A 23 36.18 24.27 3.32
C LEU A 23 36.94 23.33 4.26
N PRO A 24 37.96 23.80 4.99
CA PRO A 24 38.61 22.97 5.99
C PRO A 24 37.54 22.44 6.95
N PRO A 25 37.61 21.15 7.35
CA PRO A 25 36.67 20.61 8.32
C PRO A 25 36.68 21.54 9.54
N PRO A 26 35.52 21.88 10.13
CA PRO A 26 35.53 22.56 11.42
C PRO A 26 36.41 21.72 12.34
N GLN A 27 37.41 22.37 12.95
CA GLN A 27 38.19 21.72 13.99
C GLN A 27 37.20 21.08 14.96
N ALA A 28 37.42 19.80 15.26
CA ALA A 28 36.59 18.98 16.13
C ALA A 28 36.00 19.81 17.28
N CYS A 29 34.71 19.63 17.57
CA CYS A 29 33.91 20.31 18.61
C CYS A 29 34.63 20.46 19.97
N SER A 30 35.60 21.36 20.07
CA SER A 30 36.43 21.50 21.27
C SER A 30 36.95 22.90 21.53
N SER A 31 36.73 23.90 20.66
CA SER A 31 36.90 25.31 21.08
C SER A 31 36.21 26.33 20.17
N ALA A 32 35.30 27.11 20.74
CA ALA A 32 34.94 28.43 20.22
C ALA A 32 35.81 29.48 20.95
N PRO A 33 36.34 30.50 20.26
CA PRO A 33 36.97 31.63 20.92
C PRO A 33 35.86 32.55 21.46
N LEU A 34 35.79 32.69 22.78
CA LEU A 34 34.78 33.39 23.60
C LEU A 34 33.69 32.45 24.15
N GLY A 35 33.61 32.40 25.47
CA GLY A 35 32.91 31.40 26.25
C GLY A 35 31.39 31.40 26.09
N SER A 36 30.87 30.17 26.00
CA SER A 36 29.51 29.71 26.33
C SER A 36 28.30 30.44 25.75
N LEU A 37 27.66 29.80 24.76
CA LEU A 37 26.21 29.55 24.71
C LEU A 37 25.87 28.51 23.62
N LEU A 38 26.09 27.22 23.91
CA LEU A 38 25.30 26.10 23.38
C LEU A 38 25.27 24.99 24.47
N PRO A 39 24.12 24.35 24.76
CA PRO A 39 24.01 23.37 25.83
C PRO A 39 24.74 22.04 25.52
N PRO A 40 25.32 21.34 26.52
CA PRO A 40 26.35 20.31 26.30
C PRO A 40 25.84 18.87 26.09
N LYS A 41 24.64 18.64 25.51
CA LYS A 41 24.08 17.28 25.33
C LYS A 41 23.98 16.77 23.90
N GLU A 42 24.29 17.59 22.90
CA GLU A 42 24.29 17.18 21.48
C GLU A 42 25.68 16.80 20.95
N CYS A 43 26.70 16.83 21.82
CA CYS A 43 28.05 16.33 21.54
C CYS A 43 28.43 15.25 22.56
N GLN A 44 27.92 14.03 22.39
CA GLN A 44 28.43 12.86 23.12
C GLN A 44 29.07 11.85 22.14
N PRO A 45 30.33 11.42 22.37
CA PRO A 45 30.85 10.21 21.76
C PRO A 45 30.14 9.01 22.40
N GLY A 46 29.20 8.41 21.69
CA GLY A 46 28.49 7.20 22.15
C GLY A 46 26.99 7.14 21.88
N SER A 47 26.34 8.21 21.39
CA SER A 47 25.01 8.08 20.80
C SER A 47 25.16 7.46 19.41
N GLY A 48 24.41 6.39 19.13
CA GLY A 48 24.50 5.55 17.94
C GLY A 48 24.15 6.20 16.60
N ILE A 49 24.55 7.46 16.36
CA ILE A 49 24.80 7.96 15.01
C ILE A 49 26.10 7.30 14.55
N SER A 50 26.02 6.00 14.24
CA SER A 50 27.08 5.33 13.49
C SER A 50 27.15 6.01 12.13
N ASN A 51 28.22 6.77 11.91
CA ASN A 51 28.60 7.42 10.64
C ASN A 51 27.57 8.45 10.15
N ALA A 52 27.66 9.68 10.67
CA ALA A 52 27.36 10.82 9.81
C ALA A 52 28.32 10.72 8.63
N ALA A 53 27.78 10.26 7.50
CA ALA A 53 28.48 10.14 6.24
C ALA A 53 29.23 11.45 6.00
N SER A 54 30.55 11.39 5.81
CA SER A 54 31.32 12.54 5.36
C SER A 54 30.62 13.14 4.13
N PRO A 55 30.69 14.45 3.84
CA PRO A 55 30.28 14.96 2.53
C PRO A 55 30.90 14.14 1.38
N ALA A 56 32.08 13.56 1.62
CA ALA A 56 32.77 12.63 0.74
C ALA A 56 32.07 11.29 0.50
N ASP A 57 31.07 10.88 1.29
CA ASP A 57 30.31 9.64 1.15
C ASP A 57 29.03 9.84 0.32
N SER A 58 28.65 11.08 0.01
CA SER A 58 27.53 11.38 -0.87
C SER A 58 27.88 10.98 -2.32
N PRO A 59 27.13 10.08 -2.95
CA PRO A 59 27.37 9.69 -4.35
C PRO A 59 27.32 10.89 -5.31
N ILE A 60 26.53 11.92 -4.96
CA ILE A 60 26.42 13.16 -5.71
C ILE A 60 27.70 13.99 -5.58
N TYR A 61 28.23 14.14 -4.35
CA TYR A 61 29.49 14.87 -4.11
C TYR A 61 30.69 14.16 -4.73
N GLN A 62 30.77 12.84 -4.61
CA GLN A 62 31.81 12.02 -5.24
C GLN A 62 31.77 12.13 -6.76
N ALA A 63 30.57 12.08 -7.36
CA ALA A 63 30.43 12.17 -8.81
C ALA A 63 30.80 13.57 -9.34
N VAL A 64 30.54 14.63 -8.58
CA VAL A 64 31.02 15.98 -8.89
C VAL A 64 32.55 16.03 -8.79
N ARG A 65 33.18 15.55 -7.71
CA ARG A 65 34.66 15.50 -7.58
C ARG A 65 35.34 14.66 -8.66
N ALA A 66 34.74 13.53 -9.07
CA ALA A 66 35.25 12.67 -10.14
C ALA A 66 35.29 13.41 -11.49
N TYR A 67 34.22 14.16 -11.82
CA TYR A 67 34.18 15.00 -13.02
C TYR A 67 35.26 16.10 -13.00
N GLN A 68 35.56 16.66 -11.83
CA GLN A 68 36.62 17.68 -11.62
C GLN A 68 38.03 17.14 -11.81
N ALA A 69 38.23 15.88 -11.47
CA ALA A 69 39.48 15.16 -11.70
C ALA A 69 39.65 14.67 -13.15
N GLY A 70 38.80 15.12 -14.08
CA GLY A 70 38.86 14.78 -15.51
C GLY A 70 38.22 13.43 -15.87
N GLN A 71 37.47 12.80 -14.96
CA GLN A 71 36.77 11.54 -15.25
C GLN A 71 35.44 11.82 -15.96
N LYS A 72 35.41 11.65 -17.28
CA LYS A 72 34.21 11.78 -18.12
C LYS A 72 33.53 10.42 -18.30
N GLY A 73 32.62 10.07 -17.39
CA GLY A 73 31.80 8.85 -17.46
C GLY A 73 30.88 8.68 -16.25
N ALA A 74 29.77 7.96 -16.41
CA ALA A 74 28.99 7.47 -15.26
C ALA A 74 29.90 6.62 -14.36
N LEU A 75 29.69 6.67 -13.04
CA LEU A 75 30.39 5.82 -12.08
C LEU A 75 30.48 4.37 -12.62
N PRO A 76 31.62 3.68 -12.50
CA PRO A 76 31.77 2.32 -12.98
C PRO A 76 30.76 1.43 -12.27
N LEU A 77 29.70 1.06 -12.99
CA LEU A 77 28.73 0.10 -12.51
C LEU A 77 29.42 -1.24 -12.41
N ALA A 78 29.40 -1.80 -11.20
CA ALA A 78 29.59 -3.22 -11.00
C ALA A 78 28.65 -3.99 -11.94
N GLN A 79 29.21 -5.08 -12.44
CA GLN A 79 28.66 -6.16 -13.25
C GLN A 79 27.14 -6.13 -13.51
N LYS A 80 26.75 -6.18 -14.79
CA LYS A 80 25.36 -6.44 -15.21
C LYS A 80 24.80 -7.64 -14.45
N TRP A 81 23.64 -7.47 -13.83
CA TRP A 81 22.79 -8.60 -13.44
C TRP A 81 22.49 -9.42 -14.70
N SER A 82 23.00 -10.65 -14.76
CA SER A 82 22.62 -11.59 -15.79
C SER A 82 21.12 -11.85 -15.64
N ALA A 83 20.35 -11.52 -16.69
CA ALA A 83 18.98 -11.98 -16.82
C ALA A 83 18.94 -13.47 -16.46
N LEU A 84 18.11 -13.83 -15.48
CA LEU A 84 17.94 -15.22 -15.07
C LEU A 84 17.40 -15.98 -16.28
N GLU A 85 18.29 -16.68 -16.97
CA GLU A 85 17.90 -17.73 -17.90
C GLU A 85 17.02 -18.72 -17.14
N GLY A 86 15.86 -19.05 -17.71
CA GLY A 86 14.93 -19.99 -17.10
C GLY A 86 15.66 -21.29 -16.82
N SER A 87 15.87 -21.60 -15.54
CA SER A 87 16.48 -22.86 -15.16
C SER A 87 15.55 -23.99 -15.60
N SER A 88 15.99 -24.83 -16.53
CA SER A 88 15.32 -26.12 -16.80
C SER A 88 15.56 -27.06 -15.62
N CYS A 89 14.53 -27.76 -15.18
CA CYS A 89 14.66 -28.77 -14.13
C CYS A 89 15.06 -30.11 -14.75
N GLU A 90 15.98 -30.80 -14.09
CA GLU A 90 16.35 -32.19 -14.41
C GLU A 90 16.18 -33.06 -13.15
N PRO A 91 15.21 -33.99 -13.11
CA PRO A 91 14.24 -34.30 -14.17
C PRO A 91 13.21 -33.17 -14.39
N ALA A 92 12.61 -33.12 -15.58
CA ALA A 92 11.53 -32.20 -15.89
C ALA A 92 10.31 -32.40 -14.96
N CYS A 93 9.69 -31.29 -14.54
CA CYS A 93 8.55 -31.33 -13.64
C CYS A 93 7.29 -31.73 -14.40
N GLN A 94 6.65 -32.83 -14.01
CA GLN A 94 5.40 -33.30 -14.61
C GLN A 94 4.19 -32.54 -14.06
N PHE A 95 4.04 -32.53 -12.73
CA PHE A 95 2.98 -31.79 -12.03
C PHE A 95 3.59 -30.86 -10.97
N GLY A 96 4.46 -29.98 -11.44
CA GLY A 96 5.18 -29.05 -10.59
C GLY A 96 5.75 -27.89 -11.39
N THR A 97 6.18 -26.87 -10.68
CA THR A 97 6.83 -25.70 -11.25
C THR A 97 8.33 -25.81 -11.04
N CYS A 98 9.12 -25.53 -12.08
CA CYS A 98 10.57 -25.51 -11.94
C CYS A 98 11.04 -24.23 -11.26
N VAL A 99 11.73 -24.36 -10.13
CA VAL A 99 12.28 -23.25 -9.37
C VAL A 99 13.76 -23.53 -9.10
N LYS A 100 14.65 -22.72 -9.69
CA LYS A 100 16.11 -22.83 -9.50
C LYS A 100 16.64 -24.26 -9.77
N GLY A 101 16.18 -24.87 -10.86
CA GLY A 101 16.58 -26.21 -11.28
C GLY A 101 15.99 -27.38 -10.46
N LYS A 102 15.07 -27.11 -9.51
CA LYS A 102 14.35 -28.15 -8.76
C LYS A 102 12.84 -28.02 -8.93
N CYS A 103 12.15 -29.15 -8.94
CA CYS A 103 10.70 -29.15 -9.02
C CYS A 103 10.04 -28.81 -7.68
N SER A 104 9.18 -27.79 -7.70
CA SER A 104 8.20 -27.50 -6.65
C SER A 104 6.89 -28.16 -7.05
N CYS A 105 6.56 -29.29 -6.41
CA CYS A 105 5.38 -30.07 -6.78
C CYS A 105 4.10 -29.37 -6.40
N TRP A 106 3.10 -29.43 -7.29
CA TRP A 106 1.75 -28.97 -7.01
C TRP A 106 1.08 -29.85 -5.94
N ALA A 107 0.06 -29.32 -5.24
CA ALA A 107 -0.64 -30.08 -4.19
C ALA A 107 -1.19 -31.41 -4.73
N GLY A 108 -0.97 -32.50 -3.99
CA GLY A 108 -1.36 -33.85 -4.43
C GLY A 108 -0.32 -34.54 -5.32
N TYR A 109 0.87 -33.95 -5.49
CA TYR A 109 2.00 -34.60 -6.16
C TYR A 109 3.30 -34.52 -5.35
N SER A 110 4.19 -35.49 -5.55
CA SER A 110 5.46 -35.59 -4.86
C SER A 110 6.54 -36.26 -5.72
N GLY A 111 7.77 -36.31 -5.19
CA GLY A 111 8.93 -36.89 -5.83
C GLY A 111 9.74 -35.89 -6.68
N PRO A 112 10.96 -36.26 -7.12
CA PRO A 112 11.89 -35.35 -7.80
C PRO A 112 11.35 -34.73 -9.11
N SER A 113 10.51 -35.45 -9.83
CA SER A 113 9.83 -35.02 -11.07
C SER A 113 8.36 -34.61 -10.85
N CYS A 114 7.86 -34.64 -9.61
CA CYS A 114 6.45 -34.41 -9.29
C CYS A 114 5.47 -35.32 -10.06
N SER A 115 5.85 -36.58 -10.25
CA SER A 115 5.04 -37.57 -10.98
C SER A 115 4.22 -38.48 -10.07
N SER A 116 4.56 -38.57 -8.78
CA SER A 116 3.89 -39.46 -7.83
C SER A 116 2.68 -38.75 -7.23
N THR A 117 1.52 -39.39 -7.28
CA THR A 117 0.29 -38.87 -6.66
C THR A 117 0.31 -39.05 -5.15
N THR A 118 -0.19 -38.06 -4.41
CA THR A 118 -0.43 -38.10 -2.96
C THR A 118 -1.79 -37.48 -2.64
N SER A 119 -2.26 -37.60 -1.40
CA SER A 119 -3.47 -36.90 -0.96
C SER A 119 -3.29 -35.38 -1.00
N ARG A 120 -4.38 -34.65 -1.27
CA ARG A 120 -4.44 -33.18 -1.16
C ARG A 120 -5.68 -32.75 -0.35
N PRO A 121 -5.63 -31.63 0.39
CA PRO A 121 -6.68 -31.26 1.34
C PRO A 121 -8.06 -31.08 0.69
N ASN A 122 -8.14 -30.36 -0.43
CA ASN A 122 -9.40 -30.12 -1.14
C ASN A 122 -9.97 -31.32 -1.93
N GLN A 123 -9.24 -32.43 -2.04
CA GLN A 123 -9.80 -33.67 -2.61
C GLN A 123 -10.85 -34.28 -1.69
N CYS A 124 -10.74 -34.01 -0.39
CA CYS A 124 -11.62 -34.52 0.64
C CYS A 124 -12.99 -33.83 0.68
N ASN A 125 -13.10 -32.61 0.15
CA ASN A 125 -14.35 -31.84 0.17
C ASN A 125 -14.48 -30.98 -1.08
N SER A 126 -15.49 -31.29 -1.91
CA SER A 126 -15.81 -30.54 -3.12
C SER A 126 -17.06 -29.65 -2.99
N LEU A 127 -17.63 -29.55 -1.79
CA LEU A 127 -18.86 -28.79 -1.52
C LEU A 127 -18.60 -27.29 -1.38
N VAL A 128 -17.36 -26.85 -1.14
CA VAL A 128 -17.05 -25.44 -0.90
C VAL A 128 -15.99 -24.93 -1.88
N GLY A 129 -16.35 -23.87 -2.59
CA GLY A 129 -15.46 -23.05 -3.40
C GLY A 129 -15.35 -21.63 -2.83
N ILE A 130 -14.51 -20.81 -3.46
CA ILE A 130 -14.32 -19.43 -3.06
C ILE A 130 -14.04 -18.54 -4.27
N ASN A 131 -14.63 -17.34 -4.28
CA ASN A 131 -14.21 -16.26 -5.14
C ASN A 131 -12.98 -15.56 -4.55
N LEU A 132 -12.11 -15.05 -5.41
CA LEU A 132 -10.93 -14.30 -4.99
C LEU A 132 -11.18 -12.80 -5.03
N GLU A 133 -10.65 -12.09 -4.03
CA GLU A 133 -10.63 -10.62 -3.97
C GLU A 133 -9.98 -10.06 -5.26
N GLY A 134 -10.59 -9.01 -5.81
CA GLY A 134 -10.07 -8.34 -7.00
C GLY A 134 -8.70 -7.72 -6.75
N VAL A 135 -7.81 -7.79 -7.73
CA VAL A 135 -6.43 -7.29 -7.59
C VAL A 135 -6.41 -5.78 -7.63
N ARG A 136 -6.06 -5.13 -6.53
CA ARG A 136 -5.98 -3.66 -6.39
C ARG A 136 -4.81 -3.31 -5.48
N ASP A 137 -4.30 -2.08 -5.55
CA ASP A 137 -3.25 -1.61 -4.65
C ASP A 137 -3.72 -1.50 -3.19
N TRP A 138 -5.04 -1.55 -2.95
CA TRP A 138 -5.69 -1.62 -1.65
C TRP A 138 -6.26 -3.02 -1.33
N MET A 139 -5.83 -4.07 -2.04
CA MET A 139 -6.27 -5.44 -1.75
C MET A 139 -5.72 -5.94 -0.41
N HIS A 140 -6.55 -6.65 0.35
CA HIS A 140 -6.23 -7.19 1.68
C HIS A 140 -5.49 -8.52 1.60
N SER A 141 -5.65 -9.23 0.50
CA SER A 141 -4.95 -10.47 0.17
C SER A 141 -3.54 -10.20 -0.36
N TRP A 142 -2.56 -10.99 0.09
CA TRP A 142 -1.21 -10.92 -0.48
C TRP A 142 -1.11 -11.83 -1.69
N ALA A 143 -1.92 -11.60 -2.73
CA ALA A 143 -2.03 -12.53 -3.84
C ALA A 143 -0.69 -12.79 -4.54
N PHE A 144 0.09 -11.73 -4.82
CA PHE A 144 1.35 -11.79 -5.56
C PHE A 144 2.54 -11.40 -4.69
N VAL A 145 3.71 -12.02 -4.92
CA VAL A 145 4.99 -11.61 -4.29
C VAL A 145 5.57 -10.35 -4.92
N ASP A 146 5.18 -10.05 -6.17
CA ASP A 146 5.50 -8.82 -6.87
C ASP A 146 4.33 -7.84 -6.73
N VAL A 147 4.46 -6.85 -5.84
CA VAL A 147 3.38 -5.88 -5.57
C VAL A 147 3.14 -4.92 -6.74
N MET A 148 4.05 -4.84 -7.72
CA MET A 148 3.80 -4.11 -8.97
C MET A 148 2.59 -4.68 -9.71
N LYS A 149 2.27 -5.97 -9.54
CA LYS A 149 1.11 -6.62 -10.15
C LYS A 149 -0.23 -6.10 -9.63
N ALA A 150 -0.24 -5.47 -8.46
CA ALA A 150 -1.38 -4.76 -7.89
C ALA A 150 -1.34 -3.25 -8.18
N GLY A 151 -0.28 -2.76 -8.82
CA GLY A 151 -0.05 -1.33 -9.02
C GLY A 151 -1.08 -0.68 -9.94
N ARG A 152 -1.70 0.42 -9.53
CA ARG A 152 -2.73 1.08 -10.34
C ARG A 152 -2.16 1.74 -11.61
N GLY A 153 -3.03 2.42 -12.37
CA GLY A 153 -2.65 3.29 -13.49
C GLY A 153 -1.50 4.24 -13.12
N TRP A 154 -0.61 4.55 -14.08
CA TRP A 154 0.39 5.60 -13.85
C TRP A 154 -0.32 6.93 -13.58
N LEU A 155 0.26 7.74 -12.72
CA LEU A 155 -0.22 9.04 -12.29
C LEU A 155 0.77 10.08 -12.78
N ALA A 156 0.34 11.00 -13.65
CA ALA A 156 1.20 12.06 -14.12
C ALA A 156 1.27 13.17 -13.05
N GLN A 157 2.47 13.50 -12.59
CA GLN A 157 2.72 14.55 -11.59
C GLN A 157 3.83 15.48 -12.08
N GLY A 158 3.78 16.75 -11.72
CA GLY A 158 4.89 17.69 -11.87
C GLY A 158 6.02 17.36 -10.90
N MET A 159 7.24 17.72 -11.27
CA MET A 159 8.42 17.58 -10.40
C MET A 159 8.32 18.42 -9.13
N ASP A 160 7.54 19.51 -9.16
CA ASP A 160 7.19 20.37 -8.01
C ASP A 160 6.07 19.78 -7.13
N GLY A 161 5.56 18.59 -7.46
CA GLY A 161 4.43 17.96 -6.77
C GLY A 161 3.07 18.45 -7.25
N SER A 162 3.00 19.35 -8.25
CA SER A 162 1.75 19.73 -8.89
C SER A 162 1.15 18.55 -9.68
N GLY A 163 -0.16 18.56 -9.93
CA GLY A 163 -0.84 17.49 -10.67
C GLY A 163 -1.79 16.64 -9.82
N GLY A 164 -2.77 16.01 -10.48
CA GLY A 164 -3.86 15.31 -9.81
C GLY A 164 -3.61 13.81 -9.68
N TRP A 165 -4.12 13.20 -8.60
CA TRP A 165 -4.10 11.76 -8.33
C TRP A 165 -4.96 10.89 -9.27
N GLY A 166 -5.42 11.46 -10.39
CA GLY A 166 -6.27 10.77 -11.38
C GLY A 166 -6.16 11.27 -12.81
N ASN A 167 -5.25 12.21 -13.12
CA ASN A 167 -5.12 12.75 -14.48
C ASN A 167 -3.86 12.18 -15.15
N PHE A 168 -4.04 11.45 -16.25
CA PHE A 168 -2.95 10.81 -16.99
C PHE A 168 -2.69 11.52 -18.32
N SER A 169 -2.41 12.82 -18.25
CA SER A 169 -1.99 13.62 -19.40
C SER A 169 -0.51 13.97 -19.25
N GLY A 170 0.31 13.68 -20.26
CA GLY A 170 1.74 14.05 -20.28
C GLY A 170 2.74 12.91 -20.04
N VAL A 171 2.29 11.65 -19.96
CA VAL A 171 3.15 10.47 -19.83
C VAL A 171 2.73 9.44 -20.90
N ALA A 172 3.66 9.01 -21.75
CA ALA A 172 3.39 8.03 -22.79
C ALA A 172 3.86 6.63 -22.35
N ALA A 173 2.91 5.69 -22.25
CA ALA A 173 3.19 4.30 -21.97
C ALA A 173 3.16 3.44 -23.25
N ASP A 174 4.01 2.43 -23.33
CA ASP A 174 3.99 1.44 -24.40
C ASP A 174 2.80 0.46 -24.27
N SER A 175 2.67 -0.49 -25.20
CA SER A 175 1.62 -1.50 -25.17
C SER A 175 1.68 -2.47 -23.99
N SER A 176 2.80 -2.52 -23.26
CA SER A 176 2.99 -3.29 -22.02
C SER A 176 2.78 -2.43 -20.78
N GLY A 177 2.45 -1.14 -20.97
CA GLY A 177 2.17 -0.18 -19.92
C GLY A 177 3.41 0.52 -19.34
N TRP A 178 4.61 0.33 -19.92
CA TRP A 178 5.84 0.96 -19.43
C TRP A 178 6.02 2.36 -19.99
N VAL A 179 6.44 3.30 -19.15
CA VAL A 179 6.64 4.70 -19.54
C VAL A 179 7.91 4.82 -20.37
N GLY A 180 7.75 5.08 -21.67
CA GLY A 180 8.88 5.28 -22.58
C GLY A 180 9.46 6.70 -22.53
N GLN A 181 8.61 7.68 -22.20
CA GLN A 181 8.99 9.09 -22.14
C GLN A 181 8.11 9.85 -21.13
N LEU A 182 8.73 10.80 -20.44
CA LEU A 182 8.08 11.77 -19.57
C LEU A 182 7.96 13.12 -20.28
N GLY A 183 6.87 13.85 -20.03
CA GLY A 183 6.75 15.26 -20.43
C GLY A 183 7.74 16.16 -19.68
N ASP A 184 7.93 17.38 -20.18
CA ASP A 184 8.82 18.36 -19.54
C ASP A 184 8.37 18.65 -18.11
N ASN A 185 9.30 18.56 -17.15
CA ASN A 185 9.05 18.73 -15.71
C ASN A 185 7.97 17.79 -15.13
N MET A 186 7.77 16.61 -15.74
CA MET A 186 6.82 15.60 -15.26
C MET A 186 7.54 14.35 -14.74
N LYS A 187 6.90 13.69 -13.77
CA LYS A 187 7.18 12.33 -13.30
C LYS A 187 5.93 11.46 -13.40
N ALA A 188 6.14 10.14 -13.41
CA ALA A 188 5.05 9.16 -13.47
C ALA A 188 5.04 8.32 -12.19
N GLY A 189 3.98 8.43 -11.39
CA GLY A 189 3.81 7.69 -10.14
C GLY A 189 2.92 6.46 -10.27
N THR A 190 3.12 5.44 -9.45
CA THR A 190 2.18 4.32 -9.29
C THR A 190 2.08 3.92 -7.83
N MET A 191 0.85 3.75 -7.34
CA MET A 191 0.59 3.17 -6.02
C MET A 191 0.47 1.66 -6.16
N MET A 192 1.19 0.93 -5.30
CA MET A 192 1.22 -0.54 -5.28
C MET A 192 0.66 -1.12 -3.99
N ILE A 193 0.76 -0.36 -2.90
CA ILE A 193 0.19 -0.69 -1.59
C ILE A 193 -0.47 0.59 -1.07
N ARG A 194 -1.73 0.53 -0.62
CA ARG A 194 -2.45 1.69 -0.09
C ARG A 194 -3.56 1.28 0.89
N ASP A 195 -3.67 2.01 2.00
CA ASP A 195 -4.78 1.94 2.98
C ASP A 195 -5.01 0.54 3.59
N LEU A 196 -3.93 -0.22 3.77
CA LEU A 196 -3.97 -1.56 4.36
C LEU A 196 -3.86 -1.57 5.89
N GLN A 197 -3.94 -0.41 6.57
CA GLN A 197 -3.92 -0.31 8.04
C GLN A 197 -2.77 -1.07 8.72
N GLY A 198 -1.58 -1.10 8.09
CA GLY A 198 -0.42 -1.86 8.59
C GLY A 198 -0.37 -3.35 8.21
N HIS A 199 -1.37 -3.88 7.51
CA HIS A 199 -1.51 -5.30 7.15
C HIS A 199 -0.80 -5.70 5.84
N ILE A 200 0.50 -5.37 5.78
CA ILE A 200 1.40 -5.77 4.70
C ILE A 200 2.75 -6.17 5.32
N PRO A 201 3.54 -7.10 4.75
CA PRO A 201 4.80 -7.50 5.36
C PRO A 201 5.76 -6.31 5.52
N ALA A 202 6.14 -6.01 6.75
CA ALA A 202 7.23 -5.07 7.02
C ALA A 202 8.58 -5.65 6.59
N GLY A 203 9.52 -4.78 6.24
CA GLY A 203 10.91 -5.15 5.95
C GLY A 203 11.41 -4.66 4.59
N THR A 204 12.51 -5.25 4.12
CA THR A 204 13.19 -4.84 2.89
C THR A 204 12.53 -5.43 1.65
N TYR A 205 11.95 -4.57 0.82
CA TYR A 205 11.45 -4.89 -0.51
C TYR A 205 12.56 -4.70 -1.54
N THR A 206 12.59 -5.55 -2.57
CA THR A 206 13.57 -5.45 -3.67
C THR A 206 12.89 -4.98 -4.94
N ILE A 207 13.28 -3.82 -5.44
CA ILE A 207 12.86 -3.26 -6.72
C ILE A 207 13.88 -3.65 -7.79
N LEU A 208 13.43 -4.37 -8.81
CA LEU A 208 14.24 -4.76 -9.96
C LEU A 208 13.68 -4.15 -11.23
N PHE A 209 14.51 -3.59 -12.10
CA PHE A 209 14.08 -2.99 -13.36
C PHE A 209 15.15 -3.08 -14.43
N ASP A 210 14.72 -3.06 -15.68
CA ASP A 210 15.61 -2.92 -16.84
C ASP A 210 15.60 -1.46 -17.31
N GLY A 211 16.66 -1.07 -18.02
CA GLY A 211 16.77 0.26 -18.62
C GLY A 211 17.45 1.29 -17.73
N GLU A 212 17.42 2.53 -18.17
CA GLU A 212 18.15 3.64 -17.55
C GLU A 212 17.18 4.74 -17.14
N GLY A 213 17.29 5.19 -15.89
CA GLY A 213 16.41 6.21 -15.34
C GLY A 213 16.57 6.37 -13.84
N VAL A 214 15.58 6.99 -13.21
CA VAL A 214 15.53 7.24 -11.76
C VAL A 214 14.14 6.85 -11.27
N ILE A 215 14.11 5.94 -10.29
CA ILE A 215 12.93 5.59 -9.52
C ILE A 215 13.15 6.15 -8.12
N ASP A 216 12.13 6.81 -7.59
CA ASP A 216 12.04 7.26 -6.19
C ASP A 216 10.81 6.64 -5.54
N CYS A 217 10.86 6.33 -4.25
CA CYS A 217 9.73 5.76 -3.52
C CYS A 217 9.51 6.47 -2.19
N SER A 218 8.23 6.69 -1.84
CA SER A 218 7.81 7.44 -0.65
C SER A 218 6.62 6.76 0.05
N MET A 219 5.99 7.46 1.01
CA MET A 219 4.98 6.96 1.97
C MET A 219 5.60 6.19 3.14
N ASP A 220 5.31 4.91 3.32
CA ASP A 220 5.84 4.09 4.44
C ASP A 220 7.29 3.64 4.21
N ILE A 221 8.01 4.28 3.28
CA ILE A 221 9.41 3.99 2.97
C ILE A 221 10.31 4.84 3.87
N ASP A 222 11.05 4.15 4.73
CA ASP A 222 11.98 4.75 5.69
C ASP A 222 13.37 4.94 5.07
N VAL A 223 13.85 3.93 4.36
CA VAL A 223 15.19 3.91 3.76
C VAL A 223 15.11 3.37 2.34
N MET A 224 15.79 4.04 1.40
CA MET A 224 15.96 3.60 0.02
C MET A 224 17.44 3.51 -0.32
N ARG A 225 17.86 2.36 -0.87
CA ARG A 225 19.26 2.05 -1.16
C ARG A 225 19.39 1.56 -2.59
N GLN A 226 20.02 2.36 -3.44
CA GLN A 226 20.42 1.90 -4.76
C GLN A 226 21.70 1.07 -4.64
N LEU A 227 21.59 -0.23 -4.88
CA LEU A 227 22.71 -1.17 -4.72
C LEU A 227 23.54 -1.27 -6.00
N GLU A 228 22.85 -1.41 -7.14
CA GLU A 228 23.45 -1.58 -8.46
C GLU A 228 22.47 -1.10 -9.55
N ALA A 229 22.91 -1.08 -10.80
CA ALA A 229 22.01 -0.74 -11.90
C ALA A 229 20.86 -1.74 -12.00
N GLY A 230 19.64 -1.24 -12.06
CA GLY A 230 18.45 -2.08 -12.15
C GLY A 230 18.03 -2.74 -10.83
N ARG A 231 18.66 -2.40 -9.69
CA ARG A 231 18.29 -2.94 -8.38
C ARG A 231 18.34 -1.90 -7.27
N ILE A 232 17.20 -1.72 -6.61
CA ILE A 232 17.01 -0.88 -5.44
C ILE A 232 16.41 -1.73 -4.33
N GLU A 233 16.79 -1.45 -3.09
CA GLU A 233 16.09 -1.99 -1.92
C GLU A 233 15.44 -0.85 -1.14
N VAL A 234 14.20 -1.06 -0.71
CA VAL A 234 13.45 -0.10 0.11
C VAL A 234 12.96 -0.77 1.39
N ASP A 235 13.18 -0.13 2.52
CA ASP A 235 12.72 -0.61 3.81
C ASP A 235 11.33 -0.01 4.09
N LEU A 236 10.31 -0.88 4.06
CA LEU A 236 8.92 -0.50 4.27
C LEU A 236 8.53 -0.78 5.72
N LYS A 237 8.02 0.26 6.39
CA LYS A 237 7.48 0.20 7.76
C LYS A 237 5.98 0.53 7.71
N PRO A 238 5.10 -0.48 7.65
CA PRO A 238 3.67 -0.28 7.48
C PRO A 238 3.10 0.63 8.57
N SER A 239 2.29 1.61 8.19
CA SER A 239 1.63 2.51 9.13
C SER A 239 0.12 2.54 8.96
N THR A 240 -0.57 3.07 9.98
CA THR A 240 -2.00 3.40 9.95
C THR A 240 -2.24 4.88 9.66
N GLY A 241 -1.17 5.66 9.42
CA GLY A 241 -1.24 7.10 9.19
C GLY A 241 -1.93 7.47 7.88
N LEU A 242 -2.28 8.74 7.73
CA LEU A 242 -2.66 9.30 6.42
C LEU A 242 -1.45 9.22 5.48
N ASN A 243 -1.68 8.93 4.18
CA ASN A 243 -0.63 8.71 3.17
C ASN A 243 0.32 7.53 3.47
N ASN A 244 -0.20 6.45 4.04
CA ASN A 244 0.48 5.16 4.18
C ASN A 244 0.61 4.41 2.84
N GLY A 245 1.48 3.39 2.82
CA GLY A 245 1.63 2.46 1.70
C GLY A 245 2.95 2.56 0.95
N LEU A 246 2.95 2.12 -0.32
CA LEU A 246 4.11 2.14 -1.20
C LEU A 246 3.76 2.82 -2.51
N PHE A 247 4.30 4.01 -2.68
CA PHE A 247 4.20 4.81 -3.89
C PHE A 247 5.59 5.03 -4.47
N CYS A 248 5.77 4.65 -5.74
CA CYS A 248 7.01 4.91 -6.45
C CYS A 248 6.76 5.79 -7.68
N THR A 249 7.70 6.70 -7.94
CA THR A 249 7.69 7.59 -9.09
C THR A 249 8.89 7.33 -9.99
N LEU A 250 8.64 7.38 -11.30
CA LEU A 250 9.64 7.45 -12.34
C LEU A 250 9.93 8.93 -12.60
N GLU A 251 11.05 9.41 -12.07
CA GLU A 251 11.48 10.82 -12.20
C GLU A 251 12.30 11.06 -13.47
N ARG A 252 12.92 10.00 -14.00
CA ARG A 252 13.65 10.04 -15.27
C ARG A 252 13.59 8.70 -15.96
N THR A 253 13.49 8.72 -17.28
CA THR A 253 13.73 7.55 -18.11
C THR A 253 14.45 7.93 -19.41
N ASN A 254 15.42 7.12 -19.83
CA ASN A 254 16.13 7.31 -21.09
C ASN A 254 15.25 6.84 -22.25
N PRO A 255 14.80 7.70 -23.17
CA PRO A 255 13.94 7.28 -24.28
C PRO A 255 14.58 6.25 -25.22
N ALA A 256 15.92 6.18 -25.28
CA ALA A 256 16.64 5.17 -26.06
C ALA A 256 16.77 3.82 -25.32
N ASN A 257 16.61 3.81 -23.99
CA ASN A 257 16.65 2.62 -23.15
C ASN A 257 15.73 2.79 -21.92
N PRO A 258 14.39 2.82 -22.12
CA PRO A 258 13.47 3.24 -21.09
C PRO A 258 13.38 2.23 -19.95
N ILE A 259 13.00 2.72 -18.77
CA ILE A 259 12.76 1.90 -17.60
C ILE A 259 11.54 1.02 -17.88
N ARG A 260 11.72 -0.27 -17.68
CA ARG A 260 10.70 -1.30 -17.93
C ARG A 260 10.94 -2.53 -17.07
N ASN A 261 10.01 -3.47 -17.10
CA ASN A 261 10.07 -4.72 -16.33
C ASN A 261 10.33 -4.48 -14.83
N ILE A 262 9.74 -3.40 -14.29
CA ILE A 262 9.80 -3.09 -12.87
C ILE A 262 9.07 -4.20 -12.12
N ARG A 263 9.76 -4.81 -11.16
CA ARG A 263 9.25 -5.80 -10.22
C ARG A 263 9.55 -5.28 -8.83
N VAL A 264 8.56 -5.32 -7.94
CA VAL A 264 8.71 -4.88 -6.55
C VAL A 264 8.42 -6.07 -5.66
N LEU A 265 9.47 -6.78 -5.29
CA LEU A 265 9.39 -8.05 -4.58
C LEU A 265 9.25 -7.84 -3.08
N MET A 266 8.28 -8.52 -2.48
CA MET A 266 8.10 -8.59 -1.03
C MET A 266 9.35 -9.15 -0.32
N PRO A 267 9.53 -8.87 0.99
CA PRO A 267 10.67 -9.35 1.76
C PRO A 267 10.83 -10.87 1.73
N GLY A 268 12.03 -11.33 1.36
CA GLY A 268 12.38 -12.76 1.34
C GLY A 268 12.12 -13.48 0.01
N PHE A 269 11.76 -12.76 -1.05
CA PHE A 269 11.62 -13.32 -2.40
C PHE A 269 12.68 -12.76 -3.35
N ASP A 270 13.17 -13.60 -4.26
CA ASP A 270 14.06 -13.20 -5.35
C ASP A 270 13.37 -13.31 -6.72
N ALA A 271 14.01 -12.73 -7.73
CA ALA A 271 13.47 -12.68 -9.09
C ALA A 271 13.18 -14.06 -9.70
N ALA A 272 14.04 -15.04 -9.44
CA ALA A 272 13.89 -16.39 -9.99
C ALA A 272 12.66 -17.07 -9.41
N THR A 273 12.48 -16.95 -8.09
CA THR A 273 11.36 -17.51 -7.36
C THR A 273 10.07 -16.79 -7.75
N ALA A 274 10.06 -15.46 -7.80
CA ALA A 274 8.89 -14.68 -8.17
C ALA A 274 8.44 -14.91 -9.63
N ALA A 275 9.37 -15.15 -10.55
CA ALA A 275 9.03 -15.46 -11.94
C ALA A 275 8.38 -16.84 -12.10
N ALA A 276 8.83 -17.84 -11.32
CA ALA A 276 8.30 -19.20 -11.37
C ALA A 276 7.03 -19.37 -10.52
N LEU A 277 7.03 -18.84 -9.31
CA LEU A 277 5.96 -18.89 -8.32
C LEU A 277 5.54 -17.46 -7.95
N PRO A 278 4.65 -16.83 -8.74
CA PRO A 278 4.31 -15.42 -8.57
C PRO A 278 3.40 -15.17 -7.36
N PHE A 279 2.85 -16.21 -6.73
CA PHE A 279 1.90 -16.09 -5.63
C PHE A 279 2.58 -16.14 -4.26
N HIS A 280 2.08 -15.35 -3.32
CA HIS A 280 2.59 -15.43 -1.95
C HIS A 280 2.21 -16.77 -1.32
N PRO A 281 3.13 -17.49 -0.65
CA PRO A 281 2.86 -18.82 -0.10
C PRO A 281 1.72 -18.85 0.92
N ARG A 282 1.53 -17.78 1.71
CA ARG A 282 0.42 -17.65 2.66
C ARG A 282 -0.95 -17.58 1.97
N PHE A 283 -1.02 -16.89 0.83
CA PHE A 283 -2.23 -16.83 0.01
C PHE A 283 -2.53 -18.21 -0.60
N VAL A 284 -1.52 -18.90 -1.14
CA VAL A 284 -1.68 -20.28 -1.62
C VAL A 284 -2.18 -21.20 -0.51
N LYS A 285 -1.62 -21.11 0.70
CA LYS A 285 -2.05 -21.90 1.87
C LYS A 285 -3.49 -21.62 2.25
N TYR A 286 -3.90 -20.35 2.27
CA TYR A 286 -5.29 -19.95 2.57
C TYR A 286 -6.29 -20.66 1.65
N LEU A 287 -5.92 -20.90 0.39
CA LEU A 287 -6.80 -21.50 -0.61
C LEU A 287 -6.83 -23.05 -0.62
N GLN A 288 -5.95 -23.73 0.11
CA GLN A 288 -5.73 -25.19 0.01
C GLN A 288 -6.95 -26.06 0.31
N ASN A 289 -7.88 -25.57 1.11
CA ASN A 289 -9.05 -26.34 1.54
C ASN A 289 -10.27 -26.15 0.62
N TYR A 290 -10.21 -25.26 -0.37
CA TYR A 290 -11.32 -25.01 -1.28
C TYR A 290 -11.22 -25.90 -2.52
N GLY A 291 -12.33 -26.55 -2.88
CA GLY A 291 -12.42 -27.44 -4.04
C GLY A 291 -12.53 -26.71 -5.37
N VAL A 292 -13.02 -25.47 -5.35
CA VAL A 292 -13.22 -24.62 -6.54
C VAL A 292 -12.71 -23.20 -6.28
N LEU A 293 -11.96 -22.63 -7.23
CA LEU A 293 -11.55 -21.22 -7.22
C LEU A 293 -12.29 -20.50 -8.33
N ARG A 294 -13.14 -19.54 -7.99
CA ARG A 294 -13.87 -18.72 -8.96
C ARG A 294 -13.18 -17.37 -9.14
N PHE A 295 -12.88 -17.05 -10.40
CA PHE A 295 -12.02 -15.92 -10.78
C PHE A 295 -12.79 -14.68 -11.22
N MET A 296 -14.01 -14.48 -10.74
CA MET A 296 -14.87 -13.36 -11.17
C MET A 296 -14.18 -11.99 -11.00
N GLY A 297 -13.64 -11.71 -9.80
CA GLY A 297 -12.91 -10.48 -9.52
C GLY A 297 -11.60 -10.37 -10.29
N TRP A 298 -10.86 -11.48 -10.41
CA TRP A 298 -9.62 -11.54 -11.17
C TRP A 298 -9.80 -11.35 -12.67
N MET A 299 -10.97 -11.69 -13.23
CA MET A 299 -11.29 -11.50 -14.65
C MET A 299 -12.05 -10.20 -14.93
N GLU A 300 -12.24 -9.34 -13.91
CA GLU A 300 -12.96 -8.05 -14.02
C GLU A 300 -14.38 -8.19 -14.61
N ALA A 301 -15.05 -9.31 -14.35
CA ALA A 301 -16.26 -9.72 -15.06
C ALA A 301 -17.46 -8.75 -14.90
N ASN A 302 -17.43 -7.90 -13.88
CA ASN A 302 -18.44 -6.88 -13.59
C ASN A 302 -18.20 -5.53 -14.32
N THR A 303 -17.03 -5.33 -14.92
CA THR A 303 -16.63 -4.07 -15.56
C THR A 303 -16.85 -4.10 -17.07
N ASN A 304 -16.72 -2.95 -17.74
CA ASN A 304 -16.68 -2.88 -19.21
C ASN A 304 -15.25 -3.04 -19.80
N GLN A 305 -14.24 -3.24 -18.94
CA GLN A 305 -12.82 -3.35 -19.32
C GLN A 305 -12.42 -4.82 -19.56
N VAL A 306 -13.17 -5.51 -20.43
CA VAL A 306 -12.96 -6.94 -20.70
C VAL A 306 -12.57 -7.18 -22.17
N PRO A 307 -11.72 -8.17 -22.47
CA PRO A 307 -11.22 -8.40 -23.82
C PRO A 307 -12.30 -8.98 -24.74
N LYS A 308 -12.24 -8.62 -26.02
CA LYS A 308 -13.07 -9.20 -27.08
C LYS A 308 -12.33 -10.32 -27.83
N THR A 309 -11.07 -10.11 -28.20
CA THR A 309 -10.24 -11.10 -28.93
C THR A 309 -9.11 -11.63 -28.05
N TRP A 310 -8.56 -12.80 -28.42
CA TRP A 310 -7.53 -13.48 -27.63
C TRP A 310 -6.27 -12.63 -27.43
N GLU A 311 -5.94 -11.78 -28.39
CA GLU A 311 -4.74 -10.93 -28.38
C GLU A 311 -4.85 -9.77 -27.39
N GLN A 312 -6.08 -9.36 -27.07
CA GLN A 312 -6.40 -8.23 -26.17
C GLN A 312 -6.38 -8.62 -24.69
N ARG A 313 -6.31 -9.92 -24.36
CA ARG A 313 -6.30 -10.39 -22.97
C ARG A 313 -5.09 -9.87 -22.20
N ALA A 314 -5.22 -9.85 -20.87
CA ALA A 314 -4.08 -9.72 -19.97
C ALA A 314 -3.02 -10.80 -20.19
N LYS A 315 -1.75 -10.44 -20.04
CA LYS A 315 -0.59 -11.33 -20.21
C LYS A 315 0.27 -11.35 -18.94
N PRO A 316 0.99 -12.45 -18.63
CA PRO A 316 1.89 -12.50 -17.48
C PRO A 316 2.96 -11.40 -17.44
N THR A 317 3.34 -10.90 -18.62
CA THR A 317 4.33 -9.82 -18.79
C THR A 317 3.77 -8.43 -18.54
N ASP A 318 2.45 -8.29 -18.41
CA ASP A 318 1.83 -6.99 -18.16
C ASP A 318 2.27 -6.46 -16.81
N ARG A 319 2.46 -5.13 -16.72
CA ARG A 319 2.98 -4.52 -15.49
C ARG A 319 2.06 -4.75 -14.28
N SER A 320 0.74 -4.79 -14.50
CA SER A 320 -0.27 -4.85 -13.45
C SER A 320 -1.57 -5.46 -13.94
N TYR A 321 -2.28 -6.08 -13.00
CA TYR A 321 -3.62 -6.66 -13.18
C TYR A 321 -4.71 -5.81 -12.52
N ALA A 322 -4.35 -4.68 -11.88
CA ALA A 322 -5.28 -3.77 -11.19
C ALA A 322 -5.99 -2.80 -12.14
N GLY A 323 -6.70 -3.34 -13.13
CA GLY A 323 -7.54 -2.55 -14.06
C GLY A 323 -6.74 -1.65 -15.03
N VAL A 324 -5.44 -1.89 -15.19
CA VAL A 324 -4.58 -1.17 -16.15
C VAL A 324 -4.78 -1.67 -17.58
N ASN A 325 -4.96 -2.99 -17.73
CA ASN A 325 -5.18 -3.67 -19.00
C ASN A 325 -6.55 -4.36 -19.00
N LEU A 326 -7.03 -4.72 -20.20
CA LEU A 326 -8.29 -5.46 -20.36
C LEU A 326 -8.18 -6.87 -19.74
N GLY A 327 -9.13 -7.23 -18.87
CA GLY A 327 -9.31 -8.60 -18.40
C GLY A 327 -8.53 -9.03 -17.16
N GLY A 328 -7.94 -8.11 -16.40
CA GLY A 328 -7.40 -8.39 -15.06
C GLY A 328 -6.21 -9.35 -15.03
N VAL A 329 -6.32 -10.47 -14.30
CA VAL A 329 -5.27 -11.48 -14.15
C VAL A 329 -5.27 -12.45 -15.34
N PRO A 330 -4.10 -12.74 -15.95
CA PRO A 330 -4.00 -13.64 -17.10
C PRO A 330 -4.37 -15.10 -16.77
N VAL A 331 -4.89 -15.82 -17.77
CA VAL A 331 -5.27 -17.24 -17.65
C VAL A 331 -4.10 -18.13 -17.22
N GLU A 332 -2.89 -17.78 -17.64
CA GLU A 332 -1.66 -18.48 -17.25
C GLU A 332 -1.48 -18.50 -15.72
N HIS A 333 -1.78 -17.39 -15.04
CA HIS A 333 -1.71 -17.30 -13.58
C HIS A 333 -2.92 -17.99 -12.91
N MET A 334 -4.13 -17.82 -13.44
CA MET A 334 -5.32 -18.48 -12.89
C MET A 334 -5.19 -20.02 -12.91
N VAL A 335 -4.73 -20.58 -14.04
CA VAL A 335 -4.49 -22.03 -14.17
C VAL A 335 -3.33 -22.48 -13.29
N LEU A 336 -2.24 -21.69 -13.21
CA LEU A 336 -1.13 -22.01 -12.31
C LEU A 336 -1.58 -22.08 -10.84
N LEU A 337 -2.37 -21.12 -10.37
CA LEU A 337 -2.89 -21.13 -9.00
C LEU A 337 -3.79 -22.35 -8.75
N ALA A 338 -4.71 -22.63 -9.67
CA ALA A 338 -5.58 -23.81 -9.60
C ALA A 338 -4.77 -25.11 -9.57
N ASN A 339 -3.71 -25.20 -10.39
CA ASN A 339 -2.79 -26.34 -10.39
C ASN A 339 -2.08 -26.48 -9.04
N MET A 340 -1.46 -25.40 -8.55
CA MET A 340 -0.71 -25.36 -7.28
C MET A 340 -1.57 -25.77 -6.11
N VAL A 341 -2.77 -25.21 -5.98
CA VAL A 341 -3.72 -25.50 -4.90
C VAL A 341 -4.42 -26.85 -5.10
N GLY A 342 -4.50 -27.32 -6.35
CA GLY A 342 -5.26 -28.51 -6.71
C GLY A 342 -6.77 -28.29 -6.71
N ALA A 343 -7.24 -27.08 -6.96
CA ALA A 343 -8.66 -26.76 -7.03
C ALA A 343 -9.14 -26.72 -8.49
N ALA A 344 -10.43 -26.97 -8.71
CA ALA A 344 -11.04 -26.76 -10.03
C ALA A 344 -11.18 -25.24 -10.29
N PRO A 345 -10.69 -24.71 -11.43
CA PRO A 345 -10.91 -23.31 -11.77
C PRO A 345 -12.34 -23.09 -12.26
N TRP A 346 -12.94 -21.96 -11.87
CA TRP A 346 -14.20 -21.43 -12.40
C TRP A 346 -13.95 -20.08 -13.06
N PHE A 347 -14.10 -20.04 -14.39
CA PHE A 347 -13.88 -18.85 -15.21
C PHE A 347 -15.18 -18.12 -15.54
N SER A 348 -15.23 -16.82 -15.22
CA SER A 348 -16.30 -15.90 -15.61
C SER A 348 -15.94 -15.24 -16.94
N MET A 349 -16.35 -15.86 -18.06
CA MET A 349 -15.90 -15.46 -19.39
C MET A 349 -16.39 -14.04 -19.75
N PRO A 350 -15.55 -13.21 -20.41
CA PRO A 350 -15.94 -11.85 -20.82
C PRO A 350 -17.22 -11.81 -21.65
N HIS A 351 -18.11 -10.86 -21.36
CA HIS A 351 -19.34 -10.69 -22.14
C HIS A 351 -19.10 -10.17 -23.56
N LEU A 352 -17.95 -9.52 -23.81
CA LEU A 352 -17.52 -9.07 -25.13
C LEU A 352 -16.71 -10.12 -25.91
N ALA A 353 -16.30 -11.22 -25.28
CA ALA A 353 -15.46 -12.24 -25.92
C ALA A 353 -16.15 -12.84 -27.15
N ASP A 354 -15.42 -12.92 -28.25
CA ASP A 354 -15.85 -13.66 -29.43
C ASP A 354 -15.60 -15.17 -29.28
N ASP A 355 -16.16 -15.94 -30.21
CA ASP A 355 -16.05 -17.40 -30.19
C ASP A 355 -14.59 -17.89 -30.36
N ALA A 356 -13.71 -17.09 -30.98
CA ALA A 356 -12.29 -17.40 -31.10
C ALA A 356 -11.57 -17.26 -29.75
N TYR A 357 -11.87 -16.20 -28.99
CA TYR A 357 -11.39 -16.03 -27.61
C TYR A 357 -11.75 -17.24 -26.74
N HIS A 358 -13.03 -17.65 -26.75
CA HIS A 358 -13.47 -18.83 -25.99
C HIS A 358 -12.72 -20.10 -26.40
N ARG A 359 -12.47 -20.29 -27.70
CA ARG A 359 -11.74 -21.45 -28.23
C ARG A 359 -10.28 -21.45 -27.77
N SER A 360 -9.57 -20.34 -27.91
CA SER A 360 -8.17 -20.22 -27.50
C SER A 360 -8.00 -20.35 -25.98
N PHE A 361 -8.93 -19.79 -25.20
CA PHE A 361 -8.94 -19.94 -23.75
C PHE A 361 -9.12 -21.41 -23.35
N ALA A 362 -10.13 -22.08 -23.91
CA ALA A 362 -10.38 -23.50 -23.66
C ALA A 362 -9.18 -24.39 -24.07
N GLN A 363 -8.51 -24.07 -25.19
CA GLN A 363 -7.32 -24.78 -25.65
C GLN A 363 -6.16 -24.64 -24.67
N TYR A 364 -5.92 -23.43 -24.17
CA TYR A 364 -4.89 -23.19 -23.16
C TYR A 364 -5.18 -23.98 -21.89
N VAL A 365 -6.41 -23.89 -21.37
CA VAL A 365 -6.81 -24.62 -20.15
C VAL A 365 -6.69 -26.13 -20.33
N LYS A 366 -7.16 -26.69 -21.46
CA LYS A 366 -7.02 -28.14 -21.74
C LYS A 366 -5.56 -28.59 -21.72
N ALA A 367 -4.65 -27.77 -22.24
CA ALA A 367 -3.24 -28.11 -22.38
C ALA A 367 -2.46 -27.98 -21.05
N THR A 368 -2.85 -27.08 -20.15
CA THR A 368 -2.04 -26.71 -18.98
C THR A 368 -2.68 -27.06 -17.63
N LEU A 369 -4.00 -27.23 -17.57
CA LEU A 369 -4.68 -27.64 -16.35
C LEU A 369 -4.44 -29.12 -16.07
N ARG A 370 -4.04 -29.42 -14.83
CA ARG A 370 -3.88 -30.79 -14.32
C ARG A 370 -5.11 -31.66 -14.64
N PRO A 371 -4.94 -32.93 -15.06
CA PRO A 371 -6.02 -33.73 -15.65
C PRO A 371 -7.07 -34.22 -14.64
N ASP A 372 -6.74 -34.22 -13.35
CA ASP A 372 -7.52 -34.76 -12.25
C ASP A 372 -8.56 -33.78 -11.67
N VAL A 373 -8.67 -32.56 -12.23
CA VAL A 373 -9.70 -31.57 -11.84
C VAL A 373 -10.62 -31.25 -13.01
N LYS A 374 -11.85 -30.83 -12.67
CA LYS A 374 -12.81 -30.25 -13.61
C LYS A 374 -12.48 -28.77 -13.89
N VAL A 375 -13.14 -28.18 -14.88
CA VAL A 375 -13.17 -26.74 -15.13
C VAL A 375 -14.63 -26.28 -15.17
N TYR A 376 -14.93 -25.21 -14.46
CA TYR A 376 -16.24 -24.56 -14.47
C TYR A 376 -16.16 -23.32 -15.36
N VAL A 377 -17.19 -23.09 -16.15
CA VAL A 377 -17.24 -21.95 -17.08
C VAL A 377 -18.62 -21.35 -17.06
N GLU A 378 -18.69 -20.04 -16.89
CA GLU A 378 -19.90 -19.25 -17.02
C GLU A 378 -19.69 -18.07 -17.97
N TRP A 379 -20.78 -17.56 -18.54
CA TRP A 379 -20.72 -16.36 -19.37
C TRP A 379 -21.06 -15.13 -18.52
N SER A 380 -20.07 -14.27 -18.28
CA SER A 380 -20.15 -13.08 -17.43
C SER A 380 -20.69 -13.34 -16.01
N ASN A 381 -21.10 -12.29 -15.29
CA ASN A 381 -21.57 -12.33 -13.91
C ASN A 381 -22.90 -11.58 -13.76
N GLU A 382 -23.81 -12.15 -12.98
CA GLU A 382 -25.15 -11.65 -12.65
C GLU A 382 -25.91 -11.03 -13.84
N VAL A 383 -25.86 -11.71 -14.98
CA VAL A 383 -26.50 -11.27 -16.24
C VAL A 383 -28.03 -11.17 -16.11
N TRP A 384 -28.59 -11.73 -15.04
CA TRP A 384 -30.02 -11.67 -14.74
C TRP A 384 -30.53 -10.26 -14.42
N HIS A 385 -29.67 -9.25 -14.17
CA HIS A 385 -30.02 -7.82 -14.07
C HIS A 385 -29.03 -6.92 -14.83
N THR A 386 -29.27 -5.60 -14.89
CA THR A 386 -28.41 -4.62 -15.61
C THR A 386 -27.52 -3.78 -14.70
N GLY A 387 -27.28 -4.24 -13.47
CA GLY A 387 -26.37 -3.54 -12.54
C GLY A 387 -24.91 -3.63 -12.99
N PHE A 388 -24.56 -4.66 -13.75
CA PHE A 388 -23.23 -4.87 -14.32
C PHE A 388 -23.21 -4.79 -15.84
N ALA A 389 -22.03 -4.55 -16.41
CA ALA A 389 -21.82 -4.37 -17.84
C ALA A 389 -22.29 -5.57 -18.68
N GLY A 390 -22.10 -6.80 -18.19
CA GLY A 390 -22.55 -8.01 -18.89
C GLY A 390 -24.06 -8.09 -19.08
N GLY A 391 -24.82 -7.73 -18.05
CA GLY A 391 -26.27 -7.67 -18.12
C GLY A 391 -26.80 -6.53 -19.00
N GLN A 392 -26.15 -5.37 -18.96
CA GLN A 392 -26.44 -4.26 -19.88
C GLN A 392 -26.21 -4.66 -21.34
N TYR A 393 -25.08 -5.30 -21.62
CA TYR A 393 -24.74 -5.81 -22.96
C TYR A 393 -25.74 -6.86 -23.43
N ALA A 394 -26.06 -7.85 -22.58
CA ALA A 394 -27.02 -8.89 -22.91
C ALA A 394 -28.43 -8.34 -23.21
N GLN A 395 -28.85 -7.29 -22.49
CA GLN A 395 -30.11 -6.62 -22.77
C GLN A 395 -30.09 -5.89 -24.11
N ALA A 396 -29.03 -5.13 -24.39
CA ALA A 396 -28.88 -4.40 -25.65
C ALA A 396 -28.94 -5.37 -26.85
N GLU A 397 -28.18 -6.46 -26.80
CA GLU A 397 -28.16 -7.46 -27.86
C GLU A 397 -29.45 -8.27 -27.95
N GLY A 398 -30.03 -8.66 -26.83
CA GLY A 398 -31.31 -9.37 -26.81
C GLY A 398 -32.43 -8.55 -27.46
N VAL A 399 -32.52 -7.25 -27.14
CA VAL A 399 -33.48 -6.33 -27.76
C VAL A 399 -33.18 -6.15 -29.25
N ARG A 400 -31.91 -5.93 -29.62
CA ARG A 400 -31.48 -5.76 -31.01
C ARG A 400 -31.85 -6.96 -31.88
N LEU A 401 -31.78 -8.16 -31.31
CA LEU A 401 -32.09 -9.43 -31.98
C LEU A 401 -33.56 -9.86 -31.84
N GLY A 402 -34.41 -9.08 -31.15
CA GLY A 402 -35.82 -9.42 -30.94
C GLY A 402 -36.02 -10.72 -30.17
N MET A 403 -35.16 -11.00 -29.18
CA MET A 403 -35.12 -12.29 -28.47
C MET A 403 -36.17 -12.45 -27.37
N ASN A 404 -37.44 -12.11 -27.63
CA ASN A 404 -38.55 -12.39 -26.72
C ASN A 404 -39.38 -13.60 -27.21
N GLU A 405 -39.81 -14.45 -26.28
CA GLU A 405 -40.66 -15.62 -26.60
C GLU A 405 -42.11 -15.37 -26.14
N GLU A 406 -42.29 -14.69 -25.00
CA GLU A 406 -43.59 -14.38 -24.37
C GLU A 406 -43.94 -12.88 -24.40
N GLY A 407 -42.97 -12.03 -24.76
CA GLY A 407 -43.13 -10.59 -24.88
C GLY A 407 -43.34 -9.91 -23.53
N ALA A 408 -44.23 -8.91 -23.48
CA ALA A 408 -44.52 -8.15 -22.26
C ALA A 408 -45.23 -8.96 -21.15
N LYS A 409 -45.59 -10.22 -21.41
CA LYS A 409 -46.25 -11.11 -20.45
C LYS A 409 -45.29 -11.72 -19.44
N TRP A 410 -43.99 -11.74 -19.74
CA TRP A 410 -42.97 -12.28 -18.84
C TRP A 410 -42.58 -11.26 -17.76
N TYR A 411 -42.27 -11.74 -16.55
CA TYR A 411 -41.96 -10.92 -15.38
C TYR A 411 -40.86 -9.87 -15.66
N GLY A 412 -41.17 -8.59 -15.46
CA GLY A 412 -40.26 -7.49 -15.74
C GLY A 412 -40.20 -7.03 -17.22
N GLY A 413 -41.08 -7.56 -18.07
CA GLY A 413 -41.32 -7.06 -19.43
C GLY A 413 -40.42 -7.65 -20.52
N ALA A 414 -40.77 -7.34 -21.78
CA ALA A 414 -40.14 -7.91 -22.98
C ALA A 414 -38.62 -7.69 -23.04
N THR A 415 -38.14 -6.58 -22.48
CA THR A 415 -36.72 -6.23 -22.44
C THR A 415 -35.92 -7.15 -21.50
N ASN A 416 -36.45 -7.47 -20.32
CA ASN A 416 -35.78 -8.39 -19.40
C ASN A 416 -35.81 -9.82 -19.94
N GLU A 417 -36.91 -10.20 -20.61
CA GLU A 417 -37.00 -11.49 -21.28
C GLU A 417 -35.93 -11.64 -22.36
N ALA A 418 -35.78 -10.60 -23.20
CA ALA A 418 -34.78 -10.55 -24.25
C ALA A 418 -33.35 -10.68 -23.73
N ARG A 419 -33.04 -10.04 -22.59
CA ARG A 419 -31.76 -10.19 -21.90
C ARG A 419 -31.48 -11.65 -21.52
N LEU A 420 -32.42 -12.31 -20.81
CA LEU A 420 -32.22 -13.68 -20.35
C LEU A 420 -32.15 -14.69 -21.50
N CYS A 421 -32.96 -14.52 -22.55
CA CYS A 421 -32.89 -15.42 -23.69
C CYS A 421 -31.60 -15.22 -24.50
N TYR A 422 -31.08 -14.00 -24.64
CA TYR A 422 -29.75 -13.78 -25.22
C TYR A 422 -28.65 -14.42 -24.38
N TYR A 423 -28.69 -14.22 -23.06
CA TYR A 423 -27.77 -14.87 -22.13
C TYR A 423 -27.76 -16.40 -22.27
N SER A 424 -28.94 -16.99 -22.36
CA SER A 424 -29.12 -18.45 -22.50
C SER A 424 -28.50 -18.96 -23.80
N GLU A 425 -28.72 -18.24 -24.91
CA GLU A 425 -28.15 -18.58 -26.21
C GLU A 425 -26.62 -18.45 -26.22
N ARG A 426 -26.06 -17.39 -25.60
CA ARG A 426 -24.60 -17.22 -25.48
C ARG A 426 -23.97 -18.27 -24.57
N THR A 427 -24.61 -18.63 -23.46
CA THR A 427 -24.15 -19.72 -22.58
C THR A 427 -24.11 -21.05 -23.32
N LYS A 428 -25.14 -21.33 -24.13
CA LYS A 428 -25.17 -22.51 -25.01
C LYS A 428 -24.06 -22.48 -26.06
N ALA A 429 -23.83 -21.36 -26.74
CA ALA A 429 -22.75 -21.22 -27.72
C ALA A 429 -21.37 -21.46 -27.09
N MET A 430 -21.11 -20.87 -25.93
CA MET A 430 -19.89 -21.08 -25.15
C MET A 430 -19.73 -22.56 -24.76
N SER A 431 -20.79 -23.23 -24.32
CA SER A 431 -20.79 -24.66 -23.98
C SER A 431 -20.30 -25.53 -25.14
N MET A 432 -20.85 -25.30 -26.33
CA MET A 432 -20.48 -26.06 -27.53
C MET A 432 -19.00 -25.87 -27.90
N ILE A 433 -18.47 -24.65 -27.76
CA ILE A 433 -17.06 -24.34 -28.04
C ILE A 433 -16.16 -25.07 -27.04
N TRP A 434 -16.41 -24.91 -25.74
CA TRP A 434 -15.57 -25.48 -24.69
C TRP A 434 -15.57 -27.01 -24.72
N LYS A 435 -16.76 -27.63 -24.76
CA LYS A 435 -16.89 -29.08 -24.85
C LYS A 435 -16.29 -29.63 -26.14
N GLY A 436 -16.45 -28.92 -27.26
CA GLY A 436 -15.83 -29.28 -28.54
C GLY A 436 -14.29 -29.25 -28.50
N VAL A 437 -13.69 -28.27 -27.81
CA VAL A 437 -12.23 -28.21 -27.62
C VAL A 437 -11.74 -29.34 -26.72
N PHE A 438 -12.45 -29.61 -25.62
CA PHE A 438 -12.11 -30.70 -24.71
C PHE A 438 -12.28 -32.08 -25.36
N GLY A 439 -13.18 -32.22 -26.33
CA GLY A 439 -13.29 -33.43 -27.16
C GLY A 439 -13.69 -34.64 -26.32
N ASP A 440 -12.84 -35.66 -26.29
CA ASP A 440 -12.99 -36.85 -25.43
C ASP A 440 -13.04 -36.52 -23.92
N GLN A 441 -12.46 -35.39 -23.51
CA GLN A 441 -12.48 -34.89 -22.13
C GLN A 441 -13.64 -33.92 -21.84
N TRP A 442 -14.69 -33.88 -22.69
CA TRP A 442 -15.80 -32.92 -22.55
C TRP A 442 -16.46 -32.95 -21.16
N ASN A 443 -16.45 -34.11 -20.50
CA ASN A 443 -17.01 -34.33 -19.17
C ASN A 443 -16.25 -33.59 -18.04
N ARG A 444 -15.04 -33.09 -18.33
CA ARG A 444 -14.29 -32.20 -17.43
C ARG A 444 -14.82 -30.77 -17.43
N VAL A 445 -15.58 -30.36 -18.44
CA VAL A 445 -16.15 -29.01 -18.54
C VAL A 445 -17.54 -28.99 -17.92
N VAL A 446 -17.72 -28.15 -16.90
CA VAL A 446 -19.02 -27.87 -16.26
C VAL A 446 -19.47 -26.48 -16.66
N VAL A 447 -20.50 -26.40 -17.50
CA VAL A 447 -21.09 -25.11 -17.92
C VAL A 447 -22.17 -24.69 -16.93
N VAL A 448 -22.01 -23.49 -16.37
CA VAL A 448 -22.88 -22.95 -15.34
C VAL A 448 -23.75 -21.83 -15.91
N ALA A 449 -25.04 -21.87 -15.59
CA ALA A 449 -25.97 -20.79 -15.88
C ALA A 449 -26.51 -20.17 -14.58
N GLN A 450 -26.56 -18.83 -14.53
CA GLN A 450 -26.87 -18.07 -13.33
C GLN A 450 -28.34 -17.64 -13.31
N GLY A 451 -28.97 -17.76 -12.15
CA GLY A 451 -30.26 -17.18 -11.80
C GLY A 451 -30.15 -16.24 -10.61
N GLN A 452 -31.24 -15.49 -10.38
CA GLN A 452 -31.37 -14.60 -9.24
C GLN A 452 -32.00 -15.35 -8.05
N ALA A 453 -31.32 -15.37 -6.91
CA ALA A 453 -31.77 -16.14 -5.74
C ALA A 453 -33.17 -15.77 -5.25
N VAL A 454 -33.53 -14.48 -5.23
CA VAL A 454 -34.85 -14.02 -4.75
C VAL A 454 -35.98 -14.25 -5.76
N TRP A 455 -35.66 -14.50 -7.04
CA TRP A 455 -36.64 -14.59 -8.13
C TRP A 455 -36.46 -15.89 -8.94
N PRO A 456 -37.06 -17.01 -8.49
CA PRO A 456 -36.95 -18.33 -9.15
C PRO A 456 -37.35 -18.36 -10.63
N ILE A 457 -38.23 -17.45 -11.05
CA ILE A 457 -38.64 -17.34 -12.46
C ILE A 457 -37.47 -17.05 -13.41
N THR A 458 -36.41 -16.40 -12.92
CA THR A 458 -35.20 -16.15 -13.72
C THR A 458 -34.48 -17.46 -14.06
N SER A 459 -34.37 -18.38 -13.09
CA SER A 459 -33.74 -19.68 -13.26
C SER A 459 -34.47 -20.57 -14.27
N ASP A 460 -35.81 -20.66 -14.18
CA ASP A 460 -36.59 -21.41 -15.17
C ASP A 460 -36.45 -20.79 -16.56
N LYS A 461 -36.44 -19.45 -16.67
CA LYS A 461 -36.30 -18.75 -17.94
C LYS A 461 -34.95 -19.03 -18.60
N VAL A 462 -33.85 -18.96 -17.84
CA VAL A 462 -32.49 -19.22 -18.35
C VAL A 462 -32.33 -20.65 -18.86
N LEU A 463 -32.96 -21.63 -18.22
CA LEU A 463 -32.90 -23.02 -18.67
C LEU A 463 -33.78 -23.30 -19.89
N ARG A 464 -34.96 -22.67 -20.00
CA ARG A 464 -35.91 -22.96 -21.08
C ARG A 464 -35.67 -22.19 -22.37
N CYS A 465 -35.23 -20.92 -22.29
CA CYS A 465 -35.03 -20.07 -23.47
C CYS A 465 -34.16 -20.81 -24.49
N ARG A 466 -34.63 -20.88 -25.75
CA ARG A 466 -33.87 -21.48 -26.87
C ARG A 466 -33.33 -22.91 -26.61
N ASN A 467 -33.98 -23.66 -25.72
CA ASN A 467 -33.57 -25.00 -25.30
C ASN A 467 -32.13 -25.05 -24.74
N ALA A 468 -31.70 -24.00 -24.03
CA ALA A 468 -30.35 -23.90 -23.48
C ALA A 468 -30.03 -24.97 -22.43
N SER A 469 -31.03 -25.50 -21.71
CA SER A 469 -30.85 -26.57 -20.70
C SER A 469 -30.13 -27.81 -21.22
N SER A 470 -30.24 -28.14 -22.51
CA SER A 470 -29.51 -29.26 -23.13
C SER A 470 -27.99 -29.08 -23.17
N HIS A 471 -27.49 -27.85 -23.01
CA HIS A 471 -26.08 -27.50 -23.04
C HIS A 471 -25.54 -26.91 -21.72
N ILE A 472 -26.39 -26.76 -20.71
CA ILE A 472 -26.03 -26.27 -19.37
C ILE A 472 -25.87 -27.49 -18.44
N ASP A 473 -24.80 -27.52 -17.65
CA ASP A 473 -24.51 -28.63 -16.73
C ASP A 473 -24.96 -28.36 -15.31
N ALA A 474 -25.02 -27.09 -14.87
CA ALA A 474 -25.48 -26.70 -13.54
C ALA A 474 -26.27 -25.39 -13.57
N LEU A 475 -27.31 -25.30 -12.74
CA LEU A 475 -27.97 -24.04 -12.41
C LEU A 475 -27.31 -23.46 -11.16
N ALA A 476 -27.01 -22.16 -11.17
CA ALA A 476 -26.39 -21.50 -10.05
C ALA A 476 -27.18 -20.27 -9.59
N VAL A 477 -27.20 -20.01 -8.28
CA VAL A 477 -27.83 -18.84 -7.66
C VAL A 477 -26.86 -18.11 -6.72
N ALA A 478 -27.15 -16.84 -6.40
CA ALA A 478 -26.39 -16.07 -5.41
C ALA A 478 -27.22 -15.79 -4.15
N PRO A 479 -27.36 -16.76 -3.22
CA PRO A 479 -28.05 -16.53 -1.97
C PRO A 479 -27.17 -15.68 -1.05
N TYR A 480 -27.63 -14.46 -0.76
CA TYR A 480 -27.05 -13.61 0.26
C TYR A 480 -28.01 -13.49 1.44
N PHE A 481 -27.45 -13.31 2.64
CA PHE A 481 -28.20 -12.92 3.83
C PHE A 481 -27.56 -11.68 4.47
N GLY A 482 -28.24 -10.98 5.38
CA GLY A 482 -27.65 -9.86 6.10
C GLY A 482 -27.87 -8.51 5.43
N SER A 483 -29.09 -8.27 4.94
CA SER A 483 -29.55 -6.91 4.66
C SER A 483 -29.47 -6.07 5.94
N PHE A 484 -28.84 -4.90 5.86
CA PHE A 484 -28.71 -3.94 6.96
C PHE A 484 -29.43 -2.63 6.61
N SER A 485 -30.11 -2.03 7.59
CA SER A 485 -30.63 -0.67 7.49
C SER A 485 -30.48 0.05 8.82
N ALA A 486 -29.83 1.22 8.81
CA ALA A 486 -29.62 2.02 10.01
C ALA A 486 -30.94 2.46 10.70
N SER A 487 -32.06 2.53 9.97
CA SER A 487 -33.37 2.87 10.53
C SER A 487 -34.07 1.69 11.23
N ARG A 488 -33.77 0.45 10.82
CA ARG A 488 -34.36 -0.79 11.35
C ARG A 488 -33.47 -1.42 12.41
N ASP A 489 -32.17 -1.46 12.16
CA ASP A 489 -31.19 -2.24 12.89
C ASP A 489 -30.39 -1.34 13.83
N THR A 490 -31.04 -0.91 14.91
CA THR A 490 -30.46 0.02 15.90
C THR A 490 -29.88 -0.67 17.13
N ASN A 491 -30.12 -1.97 17.29
CA ASN A 491 -29.67 -2.76 18.45
C ASN A 491 -28.89 -4.00 17.98
N MET A 492 -27.61 -4.09 18.37
CA MET A 492 -26.70 -5.17 17.95
C MET A 492 -27.17 -6.55 18.42
N ALA A 493 -27.61 -6.65 19.68
CA ALA A 493 -28.06 -7.92 20.23
C ALA A 493 -29.29 -8.45 19.50
N THR A 494 -30.30 -7.60 19.23
CA THR A 494 -31.48 -7.99 18.44
C THR A 494 -31.12 -8.33 16.99
N TYR A 495 -30.21 -7.56 16.39
CA TYR A 495 -29.77 -7.79 15.02
C TYR A 495 -29.12 -9.18 14.86
N LEU A 496 -28.19 -9.53 15.75
CA LEU A 496 -27.48 -10.81 15.72
C LEU A 496 -28.33 -12.01 16.17
N SER A 497 -29.18 -11.84 17.17
CA SER A 497 -29.94 -12.97 17.76
C SER A 497 -31.30 -13.24 17.12
N THR A 498 -31.87 -12.25 16.41
CA THR A 498 -33.22 -12.37 15.81
C THR A 498 -33.20 -12.04 14.33
N THR A 499 -32.69 -10.87 13.95
CA THR A 499 -32.79 -10.38 12.56
C THR A 499 -31.97 -11.23 11.59
N LEU A 500 -30.68 -11.45 11.87
CA LEU A 500 -29.82 -12.24 11.00
C LEU A 500 -30.23 -13.72 10.90
N PRO A 501 -30.57 -14.43 11.99
CA PRO A 501 -31.08 -15.80 11.90
C PRO A 501 -32.33 -15.91 11.00
N ALA A 502 -33.28 -14.98 11.12
CA ALA A 502 -34.47 -14.98 10.28
C ALA A 502 -34.13 -14.72 8.80
N GLN A 503 -33.15 -13.86 8.51
CA GLN A 503 -32.67 -13.64 7.15
C GLN A 503 -31.92 -14.83 6.57
N VAL A 504 -31.13 -15.56 7.38
CA VAL A 504 -30.50 -16.83 6.99
C VAL A 504 -31.58 -17.84 6.58
N ASP A 505 -32.62 -18.00 7.39
CA ASP A 505 -33.73 -18.92 7.07
C ASP A 505 -34.45 -18.52 5.80
N ALA A 506 -34.74 -17.23 5.62
CA ALA A 506 -35.38 -16.70 4.43
C ALA A 506 -34.54 -16.96 3.16
N ALA A 507 -33.21 -16.79 3.25
CA ALA A 507 -32.29 -17.09 2.15
C ALA A 507 -32.32 -18.58 1.78
N VAL A 508 -32.29 -19.48 2.77
CA VAL A 508 -32.37 -20.94 2.55
C VAL A 508 -33.71 -21.34 1.93
N VAL A 509 -34.82 -20.77 2.40
CA VAL A 509 -36.15 -21.02 1.83
C VAL A 509 -36.23 -20.57 0.36
N ALA A 510 -35.66 -19.41 0.03
CA ALA A 510 -35.63 -18.93 -1.35
C ALA A 510 -34.87 -19.89 -2.28
N VAL A 511 -33.79 -20.51 -1.80
CA VAL A 511 -32.99 -21.49 -2.55
C VAL A 511 -33.78 -22.78 -2.86
N ALA A 512 -34.65 -23.24 -1.95
CA ALA A 512 -35.42 -24.47 -2.17
C ALA A 512 -36.27 -24.43 -3.46
N ALA A 513 -36.86 -23.28 -3.78
CA ALA A 513 -37.63 -23.12 -5.03
C ALA A 513 -36.75 -23.26 -6.29
N HIS A 514 -35.46 -22.91 -6.21
CA HIS A 514 -34.52 -23.12 -7.31
C HIS A 514 -34.10 -24.58 -7.42
N ALA A 515 -34.06 -25.33 -6.31
CA ALA A 515 -33.77 -26.75 -6.33
C ALA A 515 -34.87 -27.53 -7.07
N ASP A 516 -36.14 -27.17 -6.87
CA ASP A 516 -37.27 -27.73 -7.61
C ASP A 516 -37.14 -27.46 -9.13
N ILE A 517 -36.78 -26.24 -9.50
CA ILE A 517 -36.54 -25.87 -10.91
C ILE A 517 -35.35 -26.64 -11.47
N ALA A 518 -34.23 -26.72 -10.76
CA ALA A 518 -33.07 -27.48 -11.18
C ALA A 518 -33.44 -28.96 -11.40
N GLY A 519 -34.20 -29.55 -10.47
CA GLY A 519 -34.74 -30.91 -10.54
C GLY A 519 -35.63 -31.14 -11.75
N LYS A 520 -36.52 -30.19 -12.09
CA LYS A 520 -37.36 -30.24 -13.31
C LYS A 520 -36.53 -30.40 -14.60
N TYR A 521 -35.33 -29.83 -14.65
CA TYR A 521 -34.42 -29.93 -15.79
C TYR A 521 -33.30 -30.97 -15.60
N GLY A 522 -33.31 -31.74 -14.50
CA GLY A 522 -32.27 -32.71 -14.17
C GLY A 522 -30.88 -32.09 -13.99
N LYS A 523 -30.81 -30.87 -13.43
CA LYS A 523 -29.55 -30.14 -13.19
C LYS A 523 -29.23 -30.09 -11.69
N PRO A 524 -27.94 -30.17 -11.31
CA PRO A 524 -27.51 -29.81 -9.97
C PRO A 524 -27.72 -28.31 -9.75
N LEU A 525 -28.09 -27.96 -8.50
CA LEU A 525 -28.10 -26.58 -8.02
C LEU A 525 -26.79 -26.29 -7.30
N ILE A 526 -26.17 -25.17 -7.63
CA ILE A 526 -24.95 -24.66 -6.96
C ILE A 526 -25.14 -23.19 -6.57
N ALA A 527 -24.28 -22.68 -5.69
CA ALA A 527 -24.19 -21.26 -5.41
C ALA A 527 -22.90 -20.68 -6.02
N TYR A 528 -23.03 -19.69 -6.91
CA TYR A 528 -21.88 -19.00 -7.50
C TYR A 528 -21.33 -17.90 -6.59
N GLU A 529 -22.19 -17.38 -5.70
CA GLU A 529 -21.85 -16.41 -4.65
C GLU A 529 -22.70 -16.67 -3.42
N ALA A 530 -22.07 -16.82 -2.26
CA ALA A 530 -22.76 -17.08 -1.01
C ALA A 530 -22.10 -16.32 0.14
N GLY A 531 -22.90 -15.94 1.13
CA GLY A 531 -22.42 -15.36 2.39
C GLY A 531 -23.25 -14.17 2.84
N SER A 532 -22.67 -13.42 3.77
CA SER A 532 -23.23 -12.18 4.28
C SER A 532 -23.10 -11.06 3.25
N SER A 533 -24.17 -10.31 3.01
CA SER A 533 -24.19 -9.04 2.25
C SER A 533 -24.04 -7.81 3.15
N ILE A 534 -23.72 -7.97 4.44
CA ILE A 534 -23.59 -6.85 5.37
C ILE A 534 -22.41 -5.97 4.93
N ASP A 535 -22.73 -4.77 4.44
CA ASP A 535 -21.74 -3.75 4.10
C ASP A 535 -21.23 -3.06 5.37
N GLY A 536 -19.95 -3.24 5.67
CA GLY A 536 -19.21 -2.67 6.80
C GLY A 536 -18.91 -1.17 6.72
N SER A 537 -19.52 -0.43 5.78
CA SER A 537 -19.36 1.02 5.65
C SER A 537 -19.78 1.82 6.90
N SER A 538 -20.57 1.23 7.80
CA SER A 538 -20.91 1.82 9.11
C SER A 538 -20.26 1.07 10.27
N GLY A 539 -19.98 1.79 11.37
CA GLY A 539 -19.40 1.19 12.58
C GLY A 539 -20.25 0.06 13.17
N PHE A 540 -21.59 0.13 13.07
CA PHE A 540 -22.47 -0.95 13.49
C PHE A 540 -22.30 -2.19 12.60
N ALA A 541 -22.40 -2.03 11.28
CA ALA A 541 -22.30 -3.15 10.35
C ALA A 541 -20.91 -3.82 10.38
N ALA A 542 -19.85 -3.01 10.54
CA ALA A 542 -18.49 -3.51 10.75
C ALA A 542 -18.38 -4.37 12.02
N GLN A 543 -18.97 -3.92 13.15
CA GLN A 543 -19.00 -4.70 14.39
C GLN A 543 -19.82 -5.99 14.23
N ALA A 544 -20.94 -5.95 13.52
CA ALA A 544 -21.75 -7.14 13.26
C ALA A 544 -20.97 -8.20 12.47
N ASN A 545 -20.19 -7.80 11.45
CA ASN A 545 -19.34 -8.73 10.69
C ASN A 545 -18.21 -9.36 11.52
N ARG A 546 -17.73 -8.67 12.56
CA ARG A 546 -16.69 -9.13 13.49
C ARG A 546 -17.21 -9.94 14.67
N ASP A 547 -18.51 -9.87 14.93
CA ASP A 547 -19.10 -10.49 16.12
C ASP A 547 -18.95 -12.02 16.10
N PRO A 548 -18.55 -12.67 17.21
CA PRO A 548 -18.45 -14.13 17.30
C PRO A 548 -19.73 -14.88 16.91
N ALA A 549 -20.92 -14.27 17.05
CA ALA A 549 -22.19 -14.86 16.62
C ALA A 549 -22.24 -15.17 15.12
N MET A 550 -21.43 -14.49 14.30
CA MET A 550 -21.30 -14.78 12.86
C MET A 550 -20.83 -16.21 12.59
N TYR A 551 -20.08 -16.83 13.51
CA TYR A 551 -19.68 -18.23 13.39
C TYR A 551 -20.92 -19.14 13.29
N GLY A 552 -21.84 -19.02 14.24
CA GLY A 552 -23.07 -19.84 14.28
C GLY A 552 -24.00 -19.55 13.11
N LEU A 553 -24.06 -18.29 12.65
CA LEU A 553 -24.86 -17.89 11.49
C LEU A 553 -24.34 -18.53 10.20
N TYR A 554 -23.03 -18.53 9.96
CA TYR A 554 -22.43 -19.18 8.79
C TYR A 554 -22.61 -20.71 8.83
N GLN A 555 -22.43 -21.35 9.99
CA GLN A 555 -22.68 -22.79 10.16
C GLN A 555 -24.13 -23.17 9.82
N ARG A 556 -25.10 -22.41 10.36
CA ARG A 556 -26.53 -22.58 10.06
C ARG A 556 -26.80 -22.38 8.57
N TYR A 557 -26.23 -21.32 7.99
CA TYR A 557 -26.43 -20.95 6.60
C TYR A 557 -25.92 -22.02 5.63
N TYR A 558 -24.67 -22.45 5.76
CA TYR A 558 -24.05 -23.46 4.89
C TYR A 558 -24.76 -24.82 5.01
N THR A 559 -25.10 -25.24 6.24
CA THR A 559 -25.87 -26.48 6.48
C THR A 559 -27.25 -26.40 5.85
N GLY A 560 -27.91 -25.25 5.96
CA GLY A 560 -29.21 -24.99 5.35
C GLY A 560 -29.17 -25.07 3.82
N LEU A 561 -28.15 -24.49 3.17
CA LEU A 561 -27.97 -24.58 1.72
C LEU A 561 -27.80 -26.03 1.25
N VAL A 562 -26.93 -26.81 1.90
CA VAL A 562 -26.74 -28.23 1.54
C VAL A 562 -28.04 -29.02 1.75
N THR A 563 -28.77 -28.77 2.83
CA THR A 563 -30.08 -29.39 3.09
C THR A 563 -31.11 -29.03 2.03
N ALA A 564 -31.05 -27.80 1.50
CA ALA A 564 -31.89 -27.34 0.39
C ALA A 564 -31.45 -27.88 -1.00
N GLY A 565 -30.44 -28.76 -1.06
CA GLY A 565 -30.01 -29.43 -2.30
C GLY A 565 -28.88 -28.73 -3.06
N VAL A 566 -28.23 -27.73 -2.47
CA VAL A 566 -27.03 -27.09 -3.06
C VAL A 566 -25.84 -28.04 -2.99
N GLN A 567 -25.20 -28.31 -4.13
CA GLN A 567 -24.11 -29.28 -4.25
C GLN A 567 -22.70 -28.65 -4.23
N LEU A 568 -22.61 -27.34 -4.43
CA LEU A 568 -21.38 -26.55 -4.33
C LEU A 568 -21.75 -25.15 -3.85
N ILE A 569 -21.08 -24.66 -2.81
CA ILE A 569 -21.24 -23.33 -2.24
C ILE A 569 -19.97 -22.54 -2.52
N THR A 570 -20.03 -21.52 -3.36
CA THR A 570 -18.90 -20.64 -3.62
C THR A 570 -19.03 -19.39 -2.76
N GLN A 571 -18.16 -19.24 -1.76
CA GLN A 571 -18.12 -18.04 -0.92
C GLN A 571 -17.83 -16.80 -1.78
N PHE A 572 -18.57 -15.71 -1.55
CA PHE A 572 -18.52 -14.52 -2.40
C PHE A 572 -17.16 -13.83 -2.46
N ASP A 573 -16.40 -13.79 -1.37
CA ASP A 573 -15.10 -13.15 -1.35
C ASP A 573 -14.16 -13.81 -0.34
N SER A 574 -12.88 -13.86 -0.68
CA SER A 574 -11.84 -14.39 0.20
C SER A 574 -11.54 -13.45 1.34
N MET A 575 -11.24 -12.19 1.02
CA MET A 575 -10.76 -11.19 1.97
C MET A 575 -11.34 -9.82 1.64
N GLY A 576 -11.49 -8.99 2.67
CA GLY A 576 -11.99 -7.63 2.52
C GLY A 576 -12.52 -7.11 3.85
N GLY A 577 -11.95 -6.00 4.34
CA GLY A 577 -12.29 -5.35 5.61
C GLY A 577 -13.80 -5.20 5.83
N PRO A 578 -14.27 -5.08 7.08
CA PRO A 578 -15.37 -5.85 7.71
C PRO A 578 -16.71 -5.86 6.95
N THR A 579 -16.69 -6.41 5.73
CA THR A 579 -17.79 -6.42 4.75
C THR A 579 -18.03 -7.88 4.35
N TRP A 580 -17.63 -8.27 3.14
CA TRP A 580 -18.02 -9.52 2.51
C TRP A 580 -16.97 -10.65 2.61
N GLY A 581 -15.70 -10.34 2.89
CA GLY A 581 -14.62 -11.33 3.02
C GLY A 581 -14.79 -12.27 4.22
N LEU A 582 -14.22 -13.48 4.15
CA LEU A 582 -14.18 -14.40 5.31
C LEU A 582 -13.18 -13.95 6.36
N SER A 583 -12.11 -13.30 5.91
CA SER A 583 -11.11 -12.63 6.73
C SER A 583 -11.01 -11.17 6.28
N GLU A 584 -10.59 -10.30 7.20
CA GLU A 584 -10.33 -8.90 6.85
C GLU A 584 -8.96 -8.75 6.21
N TRP A 585 -7.96 -9.50 6.69
CA TRP A 585 -6.56 -9.36 6.26
C TRP A 585 -5.90 -10.71 6.06
N GLN A 586 -4.91 -10.78 5.17
CA GLN A 586 -4.13 -12.01 4.94
C GLN A 586 -3.37 -12.48 6.19
N ASP A 587 -2.98 -11.55 7.06
CA ASP A 587 -2.26 -11.80 8.31
C ASP A 587 -3.13 -11.84 9.56
N GLN A 588 -4.44 -11.72 9.41
CA GLN A 588 -5.38 -11.84 10.52
C GLN A 588 -5.23 -13.22 11.19
N ASP A 589 -5.19 -13.26 12.53
CA ASP A 589 -5.26 -14.52 13.26
C ASP A 589 -6.60 -15.21 12.92
N PRO A 590 -6.58 -16.43 12.33
CA PRO A 590 -7.79 -17.16 12.00
C PRO A 590 -8.75 -17.31 13.19
N LYS A 591 -8.24 -17.37 14.44
CA LYS A 591 -9.03 -17.46 15.68
C LYS A 591 -9.88 -16.22 15.96
N THR A 592 -9.60 -15.11 15.28
CA THR A 592 -10.36 -13.85 15.39
C THR A 592 -11.28 -13.61 14.18
N ALA A 593 -11.28 -14.50 13.20
CA ALA A 593 -12.11 -14.43 12.00
C ALA A 593 -13.27 -15.43 12.07
N PRO A 594 -14.43 -15.07 12.68
CA PRO A 594 -15.53 -16.03 12.93
C PRO A 594 -16.13 -16.61 11.65
N LYS A 595 -16.19 -15.81 10.57
CA LYS A 595 -16.66 -16.25 9.25
C LYS A 595 -15.72 -17.31 8.65
N LEU A 596 -14.41 -17.05 8.64
CA LEU A 596 -13.41 -18.01 8.20
C LEU A 596 -13.47 -19.32 9.00
N GLN A 597 -13.50 -19.23 10.35
CA GLN A 597 -13.59 -20.42 11.21
C GLN A 597 -14.81 -21.27 10.87
N ALA A 598 -15.99 -20.66 10.76
CA ALA A 598 -17.21 -21.39 10.42
C ALA A 598 -17.09 -22.12 9.08
N VAL A 599 -16.55 -21.46 8.05
CA VAL A 599 -16.40 -22.11 6.74
C VAL A 599 -15.36 -23.24 6.78
N GLN A 600 -14.22 -23.05 7.45
CA GLN A 600 -13.19 -24.08 7.55
C GLN A 600 -13.67 -25.30 8.36
N ASP A 601 -14.36 -25.08 9.49
CA ASP A 601 -14.93 -26.16 10.30
C ASP A 601 -16.05 -26.89 9.55
N PHE A 602 -16.87 -26.16 8.77
CA PHE A 602 -17.85 -26.78 7.88
C PHE A 602 -17.19 -27.65 6.81
N ILE A 603 -16.08 -27.18 6.20
CA ILE A 603 -15.30 -27.97 5.24
C ILE A 603 -14.77 -29.24 5.90
N ALA A 604 -14.18 -29.13 7.09
CA ALA A 604 -13.63 -30.27 7.83
C ALA A 604 -14.73 -31.28 8.22
N ALA A 605 -15.88 -30.82 8.70
CA ALA A 605 -17.00 -31.67 9.10
C ALA A 605 -17.64 -32.44 7.93
N ASN A 606 -17.52 -31.92 6.71
CA ASN A 606 -18.06 -32.54 5.50
C ASN A 606 -16.97 -33.21 4.62
N ALA A 607 -15.75 -33.34 5.14
CA ALA A 607 -14.68 -34.05 4.45
C ALA A 607 -15.00 -35.55 4.35
N ASN A 608 -15.08 -36.07 3.13
CA ASN A 608 -15.33 -37.48 2.88
C ASN A 608 -14.00 -38.25 2.84
N ALA A 609 -13.72 -39.02 3.90
CA ALA A 609 -12.51 -39.84 4.02
C ALA A 609 -12.29 -40.82 2.84
N SER A 610 -13.37 -41.30 2.20
CA SER A 610 -13.25 -42.18 1.02
C SER A 610 -12.74 -41.45 -0.23
N SER A 611 -13.03 -40.14 -0.36
CA SER A 611 -12.50 -39.28 -1.42
C SER A 611 -11.05 -38.85 -1.18
N CYS A 612 -10.58 -38.91 0.06
CA CYS A 612 -9.20 -38.58 0.46
C CYS A 612 -8.15 -39.65 0.12
N SER A 613 -8.51 -40.70 -0.63
CA SER A 613 -7.65 -41.87 -0.83
C SER A 613 -6.46 -41.58 -1.75
N GLY A 614 -5.33 -41.23 -1.13
CA GLY A 614 -3.97 -41.54 -1.57
C GLY A 614 -3.32 -42.41 -0.49
N SER A 615 -2.70 -43.52 -0.86
CA SER A 615 -2.15 -44.53 0.05
C SER A 615 -1.19 -43.95 1.11
N GLY A 616 -1.63 -43.95 2.37
CA GLY A 616 -0.82 -43.60 3.53
C GLY A 616 -1.68 -43.49 4.78
N SER A 617 -1.79 -44.59 5.52
CA SER A 617 -2.40 -44.61 6.84
C SER A 617 -1.55 -43.80 7.83
N ASP A 618 -1.97 -42.58 8.15
CA ASP A 618 -1.67 -41.96 9.43
C ASP A 618 -2.94 -41.24 9.92
N GLY A 619 -3.68 -41.94 10.78
CA GLY A 619 -4.73 -41.34 11.57
C GLY A 619 -4.10 -40.46 12.64
N SER A 620 -4.12 -39.15 12.44
CA SER A 620 -3.98 -38.20 13.54
C SER A 620 -4.80 -36.95 13.26
N SER A 621 -5.96 -36.89 13.90
CA SER A 621 -6.61 -35.65 14.27
C SER A 621 -5.70 -34.88 15.24
N SER A 622 -4.78 -34.08 14.72
CA SER A 622 -4.18 -32.94 15.42
C SER A 622 -3.38 -32.10 14.43
N SER A 623 -3.56 -30.78 14.51
CA SER A 623 -2.58 -29.73 14.16
C SER A 623 -1.21 -30.26 13.72
N GLY A 624 -1.03 -30.48 12.42
CA GLY A 624 0.16 -31.15 11.89
C GLY A 624 0.41 -30.77 10.46
N ASN A 625 1.11 -29.65 10.28
CA ASN A 625 2.08 -29.36 9.22
C ASN A 625 1.99 -30.24 7.95
N SER A 626 0.91 -30.11 7.17
CA SER A 626 0.90 -30.62 5.80
C SER A 626 1.67 -29.62 4.94
N THR A 627 2.82 -30.06 4.45
CA THR A 627 3.63 -29.35 3.47
C THR A 627 2.79 -29.13 2.21
N GLY A 628 2.21 -27.93 2.12
CA GLY A 628 1.69 -27.39 0.88
C GLY A 628 2.78 -27.27 -0.20
N PRO A 629 2.44 -26.80 -1.40
CA PRO A 629 3.40 -26.57 -2.49
C PRO A 629 4.32 -25.41 -2.09
N GLY A 630 5.37 -25.76 -1.37
CA GLY A 630 6.41 -24.91 -0.82
C GLY A 630 7.64 -25.79 -0.67
N LEU A 631 8.79 -25.19 -0.92
CA LEU A 631 10.11 -25.82 -1.03
C LEU A 631 10.43 -26.81 0.14
N PRO A 632 11.33 -27.80 -0.08
CA PRO A 632 11.57 -28.90 0.87
C PRO A 632 11.91 -28.39 2.28
N GLY A 633 11.01 -28.69 3.22
CA GLY A 633 10.91 -28.03 4.52
C GLY A 633 11.92 -28.48 5.57
N GLY A 634 12.52 -27.49 6.24
CA GLY A 634 12.93 -27.58 7.63
C GLY A 634 11.78 -27.26 8.57
N SER A 635 11.88 -27.72 9.82
CA SER A 635 10.94 -27.36 10.88
C SER A 635 11.04 -25.87 11.20
N CYS A 636 9.91 -25.15 11.22
CA CYS A 636 9.94 -23.76 11.65
C CYS A 636 10.30 -23.64 13.14
N PRO A 637 11.02 -22.58 13.53
CA PRO A 637 11.32 -22.27 14.93
C PRO A 637 10.05 -22.37 15.80
N ASN A 638 10.08 -23.24 16.82
CA ASN A 638 8.99 -23.50 17.78
C ASN A 638 7.58 -23.67 17.17
N GLY A 639 7.48 -24.16 15.92
CA GLY A 639 6.18 -24.26 15.24
C GLY A 639 5.45 -22.92 15.10
N CYS A 640 6.21 -21.82 14.96
CA CYS A 640 5.70 -20.45 14.95
C CYS A 640 4.85 -20.08 16.18
N SER A 641 5.09 -20.77 17.31
CA SER A 641 4.42 -20.57 18.60
C SER A 641 2.88 -20.60 18.54
N GLY A 642 2.30 -21.14 17.46
CA GLY A 642 0.85 -21.11 17.21
C GLY A 642 0.28 -19.73 16.81
N ASN A 643 1.15 -18.76 16.49
CA ASN A 643 0.80 -17.35 16.20
C ASN A 643 1.27 -16.91 14.80
N GLY A 644 1.44 -17.86 13.88
CA GLY A 644 1.85 -17.58 12.51
C GLY A 644 1.83 -18.82 11.63
N ASP A 645 2.04 -18.59 10.34
CA ASP A 645 2.13 -19.65 9.33
C ASP A 645 3.59 -20.07 9.12
N CYS A 646 3.86 -21.36 9.35
CA CYS A 646 5.13 -21.98 8.98
C CYS A 646 5.16 -22.25 7.48
N LEU A 647 6.07 -21.58 6.76
CA LEU A 647 6.25 -21.72 5.31
C LEU A 647 7.75 -21.73 5.00
N ASP A 648 8.25 -22.86 4.49
CA ASP A 648 9.67 -23.06 4.14
C ASP A 648 10.65 -22.75 5.28
N SER A 649 10.42 -23.33 6.46
CA SER A 649 11.22 -23.11 7.68
C SER A 649 11.19 -21.67 8.23
N LYS A 650 10.38 -20.78 7.66
CA LYS A 650 10.19 -19.40 8.09
C LYS A 650 8.79 -19.21 8.66
N CYS A 651 8.70 -18.46 9.75
CA CYS A 651 7.42 -18.06 10.32
C CYS A 651 6.95 -16.74 9.73
N PHE A 652 5.70 -16.72 9.24
CA PHE A 652 4.98 -15.52 8.85
C PHE A 652 3.94 -15.23 9.93
N CYS A 653 4.23 -14.27 10.80
CA CYS A 653 3.43 -14.03 11.99
C CYS A 653 2.06 -13.44 11.68
N ASN A 654 1.09 -13.75 12.55
CA ASN A 654 -0.20 -13.09 12.55
C ASN A 654 -0.04 -11.65 13.04
N THR A 655 -0.98 -10.77 12.67
CA THR A 655 -1.03 -9.42 13.21
C THR A 655 -0.96 -9.45 14.74
N GLY A 656 -0.11 -8.61 15.31
CA GLY A 656 0.14 -8.56 16.75
C GLY A 656 1.19 -9.56 17.26
N PHE A 657 1.91 -10.24 16.36
CA PHE A 657 3.03 -11.10 16.70
C PHE A 657 4.22 -10.85 15.78
N SER A 658 5.43 -11.05 16.30
CA SER A 658 6.69 -10.86 15.58
C SER A 658 7.78 -11.79 16.11
N GLY A 659 8.97 -11.67 15.51
CA GLY A 659 10.13 -12.51 15.82
C GLY A 659 10.22 -13.77 14.96
N PRO A 660 11.32 -14.53 15.08
CA PRO A 660 11.62 -15.68 14.22
C PRO A 660 10.65 -16.86 14.40
N ASP A 661 9.95 -16.93 15.53
CA ASP A 661 8.98 -17.97 15.88
C ASP A 661 7.60 -17.42 16.30
N CYS A 662 7.32 -16.14 16.05
CA CYS A 662 6.06 -15.47 16.43
C CYS A 662 5.69 -15.56 17.93
N SER A 663 6.67 -15.80 18.81
CA SER A 663 6.44 -15.79 20.27
C SER A 663 6.34 -14.37 20.85
N THR A 664 6.87 -13.37 20.13
CA THR A 664 6.91 -11.99 20.62
C THR A 664 5.58 -11.32 20.28
N THR A 665 4.80 -10.97 21.30
CA THR A 665 3.61 -10.14 21.11
C THR A 665 4.02 -8.72 20.71
N SER A 666 3.49 -8.27 19.59
CA SER A 666 3.50 -6.87 19.18
C SER A 666 2.11 -6.31 19.50
N PRO A 667 1.96 -5.25 20.30
CA PRO A 667 0.63 -4.74 20.64
C PRO A 667 -0.16 -4.33 19.39
N THR A 668 -1.43 -4.73 19.30
CA THR A 668 -2.36 -4.18 18.30
C THR A 668 -2.77 -2.79 18.78
N GLU A 669 -2.25 -1.77 18.11
CA GLU A 669 -2.48 -0.38 18.49
C GLU A 669 -3.81 0.12 17.91
N VAL A 670 -4.80 0.36 18.77
CA VAL A 670 -6.03 1.05 18.38
C VAL A 670 -5.83 2.54 18.67
N TYR A 671 -5.43 3.27 17.64
CA TYR A 671 -5.25 4.72 17.70
C TYR A 671 -6.61 5.42 17.82
N GLN A 672 -6.96 5.88 19.03
CA GLN A 672 -8.03 6.87 19.23
C GLN A 672 -7.50 8.31 19.38
N CYS A 673 -6.19 8.48 19.59
CA CYS A 673 -5.54 9.78 19.46
C CYS A 673 -5.39 10.08 17.97
N GLY A 674 -6.35 10.78 17.35
CA GLY A 674 -6.05 11.48 16.10
C GLY A 674 -5.00 12.58 16.34
N TYR A 675 -4.93 13.58 15.45
CA TYR A 675 -4.16 14.83 15.65
C TYR A 675 -4.60 15.69 16.87
N LYS A 676 -5.35 15.11 17.83
CA LYS A 676 -6.12 15.76 18.89
C LYS A 676 -5.55 15.62 20.31
N CYS A 677 -4.42 14.93 20.53
CA CYS A 677 -3.57 15.26 21.69
C CYS A 677 -2.67 16.41 21.23
N SER A 678 -3.23 17.61 21.15
CA SER A 678 -2.72 18.69 20.31
C SER A 678 -1.32 19.16 20.72
N PHE A 679 -0.36 19.08 19.79
CA PHE A 679 0.91 19.82 19.73
C PHE A 679 1.72 19.85 21.04
N ASP A 680 2.26 18.71 21.48
CA ASP A 680 3.22 18.56 22.59
C ASP A 680 2.71 18.91 24.02
N GLN A 681 1.42 19.22 24.20
CA GLN A 681 0.83 19.62 25.49
C GLN A 681 0.36 18.43 26.36
N GLY A 682 0.52 17.23 25.82
CA GLY A 682 0.26 15.97 26.49
C GLY A 682 0.82 14.85 25.64
N VAL A 683 1.20 13.76 26.28
CA VAL A 683 1.69 12.59 25.54
C VAL A 683 0.52 11.65 25.36
N CYS A 684 0.25 11.26 24.10
CA CYS A 684 -0.66 10.16 23.84
C CYS A 684 0.00 8.90 24.41
N LYS A 685 -0.52 8.43 25.53
CA LYS A 685 0.03 7.29 26.26
C LYS A 685 -1.01 6.18 26.27
N PRO A 686 -0.55 4.93 26.46
CA PRO A 686 -1.45 3.83 26.72
C PRO A 686 -2.29 4.16 27.96
N THR A 687 -3.59 4.34 27.78
CA THR A 687 -4.50 4.65 28.89
C THR A 687 -5.07 3.37 29.48
N SER A 688 -5.23 2.33 28.67
CA SER A 688 -5.63 1.01 29.15
C SER A 688 -5.19 -0.10 28.20
N LEU A 689 -5.00 -1.28 28.77
CA LEU A 689 -4.84 -2.52 28.05
C LEU A 689 -6.07 -3.37 28.34
N VAL A 690 -6.80 -3.79 27.31
CA VAL A 690 -7.92 -4.72 27.46
C VAL A 690 -7.69 -5.89 26.52
N GLY A 691 -7.24 -7.02 27.08
CA GLY A 691 -6.77 -8.16 26.28
C GLY A 691 -5.45 -7.86 25.58
N SER A 692 -5.36 -8.16 24.28
CA SER A 692 -4.22 -7.85 23.41
C SER A 692 -4.29 -6.45 22.76
N THR A 693 -5.31 -5.66 23.10
CA THR A 693 -5.57 -4.34 22.52
C THR A 693 -5.08 -3.23 23.44
N GLN A 694 -4.20 -2.37 22.92
CA GLN A 694 -3.67 -1.21 23.63
C GLN A 694 -4.48 0.04 23.24
N TYR A 695 -5.19 0.62 24.21
CA TYR A 695 -5.94 1.86 24.05
C TYR A 695 -5.07 3.03 24.43
N TYR A 696 -5.25 4.12 23.68
CA TYR A 696 -4.45 5.32 23.79
C TYR A 696 -5.34 6.52 24.14
N GLY A 697 -4.87 7.38 25.04
CA GLY A 697 -5.53 8.64 25.39
C GLY A 697 -4.54 9.69 25.88
N CYS A 698 -4.98 10.95 25.95
CA CYS A 698 -4.07 12.06 26.24
C CYS A 698 -3.79 12.16 27.74
N SER A 699 -2.52 12.03 28.13
CA SER A 699 -2.05 12.39 29.46
C SER A 699 -1.50 13.81 29.41
N CYS A 700 -2.28 14.77 29.91
CA CYS A 700 -1.92 16.19 29.87
C CYS A 700 -0.79 16.50 30.85
N ALA A 701 0.21 17.26 30.39
CA ALA A 701 1.16 17.85 31.31
C ALA A 701 0.44 18.94 32.13
N PRO A 702 0.73 19.16 33.42
CA PRO A 702 0.34 20.41 34.07
C PRO A 702 1.06 21.59 33.37
N PRO A 703 0.43 22.76 33.22
CA PRO A 703 -0.89 23.15 33.71
C PRO A 703 -2.10 22.83 32.81
N PHE A 704 -1.89 22.03 31.78
CA PHE A 704 -2.86 21.74 30.74
C PHE A 704 -3.94 20.77 31.23
N SER A 705 -5.17 20.96 30.76
CA SER A 705 -6.30 20.10 31.13
C SER A 705 -7.29 19.89 29.97
N GLY A 706 -8.28 19.00 30.17
CA GLY A 706 -9.27 18.60 29.17
C GLY A 706 -8.92 17.29 28.48
N LEU A 707 -9.90 16.68 27.77
CA LEU A 707 -9.76 15.37 27.11
C LEU A 707 -8.73 15.37 25.95
N THR A 708 -8.29 16.56 25.54
CA THR A 708 -7.35 16.83 24.44
C THR A 708 -6.19 17.74 24.86
N CYS A 709 -6.05 18.06 26.16
CA CYS A 709 -4.94 18.84 26.74
C CYS A 709 -4.74 20.26 26.19
N ASN A 710 -5.82 21.04 26.02
CA ASN A 710 -5.80 22.34 25.31
C ASN A 710 -6.37 23.55 26.10
N LEU A 711 -6.35 23.55 27.44
CA LEU A 711 -6.88 24.64 28.29
C LEU A 711 -5.90 25.10 29.39
N PHE A 712 -5.76 26.44 29.62
CA PHE A 712 -4.93 27.14 30.65
C PHE A 712 -5.76 28.16 31.50
N SER A 713 -5.27 28.64 32.68
CA SER A 713 -5.94 29.73 33.45
C SER A 713 -5.04 30.56 34.41
N CYS A 714 -4.91 31.89 34.24
CA CYS A 714 -4.15 32.81 35.14
C CYS A 714 -5.03 33.87 35.88
N PRO A 715 -4.56 34.45 37.01
CA PRO A 715 -5.27 35.51 37.73
C PRO A 715 -5.27 36.82 36.93
N GLY A 716 -6.47 37.37 36.67
CA GLY A 716 -6.64 38.72 36.08
C GLY A 716 -6.09 38.93 34.67
N ASN A 717 -5.75 37.85 33.94
CA ASN A 717 -5.12 37.90 32.61
C ASN A 717 -3.85 38.76 32.53
N CYS A 718 -3.04 38.79 33.59
CA CYS A 718 -1.76 39.50 33.62
C CYS A 718 -1.84 40.99 33.24
N SER A 719 -2.98 41.62 33.59
CA SER A 719 -3.26 43.04 33.39
C SER A 719 -2.96 43.58 31.99
N TRP A 720 -2.92 42.70 30.98
CA TRP A 720 -2.58 42.99 29.59
C TRP A 720 -1.18 43.59 29.32
N SER A 721 -0.32 43.66 30.34
CA SER A 721 1.06 44.18 30.26
C SER A 721 2.10 43.08 30.52
N GLY A 722 1.66 41.85 30.34
CA GLY A 722 2.43 40.62 30.46
C GLY A 722 1.66 39.47 29.85
N SER A 723 2.34 38.35 29.65
CA SER A 723 1.73 37.14 29.09
C SER A 723 1.47 36.12 30.21
N CYS A 724 0.28 35.53 30.20
CA CYS A 724 -0.04 34.37 31.03
C CYS A 724 0.76 33.19 30.50
N LEU A 725 1.83 32.83 31.20
CA LEU A 725 2.70 31.74 30.79
C LEU A 725 2.21 30.41 31.35
N GLU A 726 1.70 30.42 32.58
CA GLU A 726 1.16 29.25 33.28
C GLU A 726 0.25 29.68 34.44
N PRO A 727 -0.65 28.84 34.97
CA PRO A 727 -1.62 29.22 35.99
C PRO A 727 -1.03 29.86 37.22
N GLY A 728 -1.56 31.03 37.55
CA GLY A 728 -1.07 31.81 38.68
C GLY A 728 0.09 32.74 38.34
N LEU A 729 0.77 32.55 37.19
CA LEU A 729 2.04 33.20 36.90
C LEU A 729 1.99 34.01 35.60
N CYS A 730 2.22 35.30 35.77
CA CYS A 730 2.34 36.26 34.69
C CYS A 730 3.80 36.62 34.48
N ALA A 731 4.27 36.54 33.23
CA ALA A 731 5.54 37.14 32.87
C ALA A 731 5.30 38.53 32.31
N CYS A 732 5.84 39.50 33.04
CA CYS A 732 5.70 40.90 32.71
C CYS A 732 6.71 41.27 31.63
N TRP A 733 6.28 42.12 30.70
CA TRP A 733 7.19 42.63 29.69
C TRP A 733 8.27 43.53 30.34
N PRO A 734 9.46 43.67 29.73
CA PRO A 734 10.54 44.49 30.29
C PRO A 734 10.08 45.91 30.62
N GLY A 735 10.44 46.39 31.80
CA GLY A 735 9.94 47.66 32.36
C GLY A 735 8.61 47.57 33.12
N PHE A 736 7.97 46.39 33.16
CA PHE A 736 6.76 46.14 33.95
C PHE A 736 7.00 45.08 35.05
N ALA A 737 6.27 45.20 36.16
CA ALA A 737 6.37 44.34 37.34
C ALA A 737 5.01 44.16 38.04
N GLY A 738 4.97 43.33 39.08
CA GLY A 738 3.74 42.93 39.78
C GLY A 738 3.32 41.50 39.45
N SER A 739 2.51 40.87 40.30
CA SER A 739 2.12 39.46 40.12
C SER A 739 1.13 39.26 38.98
N ALA A 740 0.47 40.33 38.54
CA ALA A 740 -0.31 40.40 37.33
C ALA A 740 0.22 41.47 36.37
N CYS A 741 1.49 41.87 36.46
CA CYS A 741 2.14 42.83 35.57
C CYS A 741 1.53 44.24 35.53
N GLU A 742 1.01 44.71 36.65
CA GLU A 742 0.25 45.94 36.77
C GLU A 742 1.09 47.21 37.03
N VAL A 743 2.40 47.10 37.21
CA VAL A 743 3.31 48.23 37.57
C VAL A 743 4.26 48.54 36.41
N ASP A 744 4.36 49.79 35.96
CA ASP A 744 5.34 50.28 34.97
C ASP A 744 6.43 51.11 35.66
N CYS A 745 7.70 50.77 35.46
CA CYS A 745 8.86 51.39 36.13
C CYS A 745 9.65 52.38 35.23
N GLY A 746 9.18 52.65 34.00
CA GLY A 746 9.75 53.70 33.14
C GLY A 746 11.05 53.32 32.42
N CYS A 747 11.29 52.03 32.14
CA CYS A 747 12.51 51.54 31.48
C CYS A 747 12.56 51.66 29.96
N ASN A 748 11.42 51.97 29.32
CA ASN A 748 11.28 52.08 27.85
C ASN A 748 11.82 50.84 27.08
N GLY A 749 11.64 49.64 27.65
CA GLY A 749 11.97 48.37 27.01
C GLY A 749 13.43 47.89 27.09
N HIS A 750 14.35 48.64 27.70
CA HIS A 750 15.79 48.31 27.78
C HIS A 750 16.34 48.26 29.22
N GLY A 751 15.50 47.80 30.14
CA GLY A 751 15.83 47.62 31.54
C GLY A 751 14.75 46.87 32.31
N MET A 752 15.08 46.51 33.54
CA MET A 752 14.21 45.79 34.46
C MET A 752 13.81 46.67 35.65
N CYS A 753 12.58 46.49 36.12
CA CYS A 753 12.12 47.07 37.38
C CYS A 753 12.97 46.55 38.55
N THR A 754 13.48 47.46 39.36
CA THR A 754 14.10 47.14 40.65
C THR A 754 13.03 47.00 41.74
N ALA A 755 13.43 46.50 42.92
CA ALA A 755 12.50 46.22 44.02
C ALA A 755 11.78 47.46 44.58
N ASP A 756 12.26 48.67 44.29
CA ASP A 756 11.64 49.95 44.62
C ASP A 756 10.81 50.55 43.47
N ASN A 757 10.55 49.76 42.41
CA ASN A 757 9.86 50.16 41.18
C ASN A 757 10.55 51.28 40.39
N SER A 758 11.87 51.42 40.54
CA SER A 758 12.70 52.22 39.64
C SER A 758 13.29 51.36 38.52
N CYS A 759 13.95 51.98 37.54
CA CYS A 759 14.52 51.24 36.40
C CYS A 759 16.01 50.95 36.59
N ALA A 760 16.40 49.68 36.44
CA ALA A 760 17.78 49.27 36.22
C ALA A 760 17.99 48.90 34.75
N CYS A 761 18.86 49.62 34.06
CA CYS A 761 19.13 49.39 32.65
C CYS A 761 19.94 48.11 32.39
N ASP A 762 19.67 47.49 31.24
CA ASP A 762 20.40 46.32 30.78
C ASP A 762 21.88 46.65 30.53
N GLN A 763 22.74 45.64 30.55
CA GLN A 763 24.19 45.85 30.40
C GLN A 763 24.51 46.52 29.05
N GLY A 764 25.27 47.62 29.10
CA GLY A 764 25.54 48.45 27.92
C GLY A 764 24.52 49.57 27.67
N TYR A 765 23.54 49.75 28.56
CA TYR A 765 22.63 50.90 28.61
C TYR A 765 22.77 51.63 29.96
N THR A 766 22.58 52.95 29.95
CA THR A 766 22.62 53.86 31.09
C THR A 766 21.34 54.67 31.18
N LEU A 767 20.90 54.96 32.41
CA LEU A 767 19.62 55.63 32.64
C LEU A 767 19.73 57.13 32.27
N GLY A 768 18.96 57.52 31.24
CA GLY A 768 18.86 58.87 30.72
C GLY A 768 17.45 59.48 30.89
N PRO A 769 17.21 60.70 30.39
CA PRO A 769 15.95 61.42 30.54
C PRO A 769 14.73 60.71 29.92
N GLY A 770 14.95 59.79 28.97
CA GLY A 770 13.90 59.01 28.29
C GLY A 770 13.78 57.54 28.71
N GLY A 771 14.48 57.12 29.76
CA GLY A 771 14.62 55.70 30.15
C GLY A 771 16.03 55.19 29.91
N CYS A 772 16.20 53.93 29.54
CA CYS A 772 17.51 53.32 29.33
C CYS A 772 18.08 53.57 27.93
N GLU A 773 19.20 54.30 27.85
CA GLU A 773 19.87 54.74 26.61
C GLU A 773 21.26 54.10 26.47
N ALA A 774 21.74 53.78 25.27
CA ALA A 774 22.98 53.01 25.06
C ALA A 774 24.26 53.73 25.59
N ASP A 775 25.14 53.01 26.30
CA ASP A 775 26.43 53.48 26.81
C ASP A 775 27.51 53.43 25.74
N CYS A 776 28.05 54.60 25.38
CA CYS A 776 29.00 54.78 24.29
C CYS A 776 30.35 55.36 24.75
N SER A 777 30.71 55.17 26.03
CA SER A 777 31.93 55.71 26.62
C SER A 777 33.26 55.08 26.10
N GLY A 778 33.20 53.99 25.32
CA GLY A 778 34.37 53.22 24.85
C GLY A 778 34.84 53.46 23.41
N CYS A 779 34.22 54.35 22.63
CA CYS A 779 34.55 54.52 21.20
C CYS A 779 35.56 55.65 20.92
N GLU A 780 36.42 55.45 19.91
CA GLU A 780 37.40 56.47 19.49
C GLU A 780 36.71 57.76 19.02
N ALA A 781 37.32 58.91 19.30
CA ALA A 781 36.78 60.21 18.95
C ALA A 781 36.53 60.35 17.43
N GLY A 782 35.27 60.59 17.04
CA GLY A 782 34.85 60.70 15.65
C GLY A 782 34.19 59.45 15.05
N VAL A 783 34.04 58.37 15.84
CA VAL A 783 33.34 57.14 15.45
C VAL A 783 31.95 57.10 16.10
N GLY A 784 30.90 56.87 15.30
CA GLY A 784 29.52 56.71 15.78
C GLY A 784 29.29 55.37 16.46
N CYS A 785 28.48 55.38 17.51
CA CYS A 785 28.01 54.21 18.26
C CYS A 785 26.85 53.56 17.48
N ILE A 786 26.97 52.28 17.13
CA ILE A 786 25.96 51.57 16.34
C ILE A 786 25.09 50.63 17.18
N ALA A 787 25.60 50.17 18.32
CA ALA A 787 24.91 49.39 19.34
C ALA A 787 25.72 49.46 20.67
N PRO A 788 25.15 49.09 21.82
CA PRO A 788 25.86 49.01 23.10
C PRO A 788 27.20 48.26 23.00
N GLY A 789 28.31 48.94 23.28
CA GLY A 789 29.66 48.35 23.24
C GLY A 789 30.23 48.10 21.83
N GLU A 790 29.51 48.45 20.75
CA GLU A 790 30.00 48.30 19.37
C GLU A 790 30.32 49.66 18.72
N CYS A 791 31.60 49.86 18.44
CA CYS A 791 32.11 51.05 17.76
C CYS A 791 32.19 50.82 16.25
N GLY A 792 31.82 51.84 15.46
CA GLY A 792 32.05 51.85 14.01
C GLY A 792 33.54 51.83 13.61
N CYS A 793 33.84 51.73 12.31
CA CYS A 793 35.21 51.79 11.78
C CYS A 793 35.48 53.14 11.09
N ALA A 794 36.66 53.72 11.31
CA ALA A 794 37.01 55.04 10.76
C ALA A 794 37.23 55.06 9.23
N ALA A 795 37.54 53.93 8.57
CA ALA A 795 37.53 53.78 7.11
C ALA A 795 37.76 52.31 6.69
N CYS A 796 36.72 51.61 6.24
CA CYS A 796 36.76 50.24 5.75
C CYS A 796 36.29 50.23 4.29
N LYS A 797 37.20 50.10 3.32
CA LYS A 797 36.90 50.42 1.91
C LYS A 797 36.35 49.23 1.12
N TYR A 798 37.05 48.10 1.11
CA TYR A 798 36.63 46.85 0.47
C TYR A 798 36.65 45.70 1.48
N GLY A 799 35.92 45.90 2.56
CA GLY A 799 35.83 44.97 3.68
C GLY A 799 34.61 45.26 4.55
N SER A 800 34.29 44.33 5.43
CA SER A 800 33.21 44.46 6.41
C SER A 800 33.80 44.91 7.76
N CYS A 801 33.21 45.93 8.39
CA CYS A 801 33.63 46.40 9.71
C CYS A 801 33.12 45.45 10.80
N TYR A 802 34.02 44.97 11.65
CA TYR A 802 33.70 44.13 12.80
C TYR A 802 34.54 44.58 14.00
N ASN A 803 33.90 45.12 15.05
CA ASN A 803 34.56 45.58 16.29
C ASN A 803 35.81 46.43 16.06
N GLY A 804 35.67 47.52 15.30
CA GLY A 804 36.78 48.44 15.02
C GLY A 804 37.86 47.92 14.06
N ARG A 805 37.73 46.70 13.52
CA ARG A 805 38.62 46.13 12.49
C ARG A 805 37.90 45.98 11.14
N CYS A 806 38.64 46.11 10.05
CA CYS A 806 38.13 45.87 8.71
C CYS A 806 38.51 44.45 8.26
N GLU A 807 37.53 43.60 7.96
CA GLU A 807 37.72 42.26 7.38
C GLU A 807 37.62 42.34 5.86
N CYS A 808 38.71 42.04 5.16
CA CYS A 808 38.78 42.33 3.73
C CYS A 808 37.98 41.33 2.89
N TRP A 809 37.22 41.85 1.94
CA TRP A 809 36.58 41.01 0.92
C TRP A 809 37.64 40.28 0.09
N ALA A 810 37.27 39.15 -0.48
CA ALA A 810 38.17 38.35 -1.31
C ALA A 810 38.85 39.21 -2.39
N GLY A 811 40.18 39.13 -2.48
CA GLY A 811 40.98 39.94 -3.41
C GLY A 811 41.41 41.31 -2.87
N TYR A 812 41.18 41.61 -1.59
CA TYR A 812 41.67 42.83 -0.93
C TYR A 812 42.38 42.52 0.39
N THR A 813 43.34 43.36 0.78
CA THR A 813 44.14 43.22 2.00
C THR A 813 44.46 44.59 2.64
N GLY A 814 45.10 44.58 3.82
CA GLY A 814 45.50 45.78 4.57
C GLY A 814 44.48 46.21 5.65
N LYS A 815 44.91 47.04 6.61
CA LYS A 815 44.10 47.42 7.81
C LYS A 815 42.77 48.12 7.50
N ALA A 816 42.68 48.77 6.35
CA ALA A 816 41.46 49.43 5.84
C ALA A 816 40.85 48.71 4.63
N CYS A 817 41.36 47.52 4.28
CA CYS A 817 40.98 46.73 3.11
C CYS A 817 40.96 47.55 1.82
N ASN A 818 42.00 48.35 1.63
CA ASN A 818 42.15 49.29 0.52
C ASN A 818 43.27 48.88 -0.45
N THR A 819 43.96 47.75 -0.20
CA THR A 819 45.01 47.23 -1.07
C THR A 819 44.46 46.06 -1.88
N ALA A 820 44.46 46.15 -3.21
CA ALA A 820 44.04 45.03 -4.07
C ALA A 820 45.10 43.93 -4.08
N ALA A 821 44.66 42.67 -3.96
CA ALA A 821 45.49 41.46 -4.00
C ALA A 821 44.81 40.39 -4.89
N PRO A 822 44.69 40.64 -6.20
CA PRO A 822 43.90 39.81 -7.11
C PRO A 822 44.33 38.34 -7.14
N ASP A 823 45.62 38.03 -7.05
CA ASP A 823 46.13 36.65 -7.10
C ASP A 823 45.76 35.79 -5.88
N THR A 824 45.16 36.40 -4.85
CA THR A 824 44.71 35.71 -3.62
C THR A 824 43.18 35.55 -3.54
N ALA A 825 42.44 36.02 -4.54
CA ALA A 825 41.00 35.79 -4.61
C ALA A 825 40.73 34.35 -5.06
N PRO A 826 40.08 33.50 -4.22
CA PRO A 826 39.90 32.07 -4.51
C PRO A 826 39.07 31.77 -5.77
N ASN A 827 38.43 32.79 -6.35
CA ASN A 827 37.51 32.72 -7.47
C ASN A 827 38.00 33.46 -8.73
N ILE A 828 39.22 34.00 -8.78
CA ILE A 828 39.66 34.87 -9.90
C ILE A 828 39.77 34.16 -11.27
N LYS A 829 39.65 32.83 -11.27
CA LYS A 829 39.57 31.99 -12.47
C LYS A 829 38.23 31.24 -12.58
N SER A 830 37.19 31.60 -11.80
CA SER A 830 35.92 30.86 -11.70
C SER A 830 34.93 31.23 -12.82
N PRO A 831 34.47 30.28 -13.66
CA PRO A 831 33.43 30.51 -14.65
C PRO A 831 32.03 30.03 -14.22
N MET A 832 31.80 29.68 -12.95
CA MET A 832 30.50 29.25 -12.42
C MET A 832 30.14 29.92 -11.08
N GLY A 833 28.83 30.02 -10.81
CA GLY A 833 28.23 30.38 -9.52
C GLY A 833 27.26 29.30 -9.05
N ILE A 834 26.90 29.33 -7.76
CA ILE A 834 25.88 28.46 -7.15
C ILE A 834 24.69 29.33 -6.74
N GLU A 835 23.47 28.83 -6.95
CA GLU A 835 22.29 29.42 -6.32
C GLU A 835 22.37 29.12 -4.82
N VAL A 836 22.50 30.17 -4.01
CA VAL A 836 22.45 30.06 -2.56
C VAL A 836 20.98 29.90 -2.19
N SER A 837 20.64 28.83 -1.45
CA SER A 837 19.25 28.57 -1.07
C SER A 837 18.68 29.75 -0.28
N ALA A 838 17.37 29.98 -0.40
CA ALA A 838 16.70 31.01 0.38
C ALA A 838 16.92 30.74 1.89
N PRO A 839 17.21 31.78 2.70
CA PRO A 839 17.25 31.63 4.14
C PRO A 839 15.84 31.28 4.64
N ALA A 840 15.69 30.07 5.18
CA ALA A 840 14.47 29.57 5.77
C ALA A 840 14.81 28.71 6.98
N TYR A 841 13.91 28.61 7.95
CA TYR A 841 14.15 27.89 9.21
C TYR A 841 14.41 26.38 9.02
N TYR A 842 14.00 25.82 7.87
CA TYR A 842 14.24 24.43 7.48
C TYR A 842 15.43 24.26 6.52
N SER A 843 16.16 25.33 6.22
CA SER A 843 17.34 25.25 5.36
C SER A 843 18.45 24.49 6.06
N SER A 844 19.03 23.50 5.37
CA SER A 844 20.22 22.78 5.84
C SER A 844 21.52 23.58 5.68
N GLN A 845 21.46 24.79 5.09
CA GLN A 845 22.60 25.68 4.91
C GLN A 845 22.66 26.74 6.02
N TRP A 846 23.79 26.82 6.72
CA TRP A 846 24.05 27.75 7.82
C TRP A 846 24.66 29.04 7.27
N ILE A 847 23.83 29.86 6.62
CA ILE A 847 24.26 31.02 5.82
C ILE A 847 24.54 32.25 6.71
N TRP A 848 23.84 32.37 7.85
CA TRP A 848 23.94 33.54 8.73
C TRP A 848 24.50 33.16 10.11
N ILE A 849 25.37 34.01 10.66
CA ILE A 849 25.86 33.90 12.05
C ILE A 849 24.74 34.25 13.05
N ASP A 850 23.90 35.21 12.68
CA ASP A 850 22.67 35.52 13.39
C ASP A 850 21.57 34.53 12.96
N ALA A 851 21.33 33.53 13.79
CA ALA A 851 20.34 32.50 13.54
C ALA A 851 18.92 33.07 13.38
N MET A 852 18.60 34.23 13.94
CA MET A 852 17.29 34.87 13.74
C MET A 852 17.09 35.34 12.30
N LYS A 853 18.15 35.57 11.52
CA LYS A 853 18.02 35.87 10.08
C LYS A 853 17.59 34.66 9.25
N GLN A 854 17.61 33.47 9.83
CA GLN A 854 17.04 32.25 9.25
C GLN A 854 15.70 31.88 9.87
N SER A 855 15.20 32.63 10.86
CA SER A 855 13.92 32.34 11.47
C SER A 855 12.78 32.51 10.45
N SER A 856 11.67 31.80 10.68
CA SER A 856 10.41 32.18 10.06
C SER A 856 9.98 33.58 10.54
N ALA A 857 8.97 34.15 9.88
CA ALA A 857 8.24 35.28 10.45
C ALA A 857 7.68 34.90 11.83
N TRP A 858 7.50 35.89 12.71
CA TRP A 858 6.80 35.69 13.97
C TRP A 858 5.40 35.13 13.69
N MET A 859 5.14 33.89 14.08
CA MET A 859 3.87 33.22 13.85
C MET A 859 2.93 33.49 15.03
N THR A 860 1.72 33.94 14.74
CA THR A 860 0.63 34.01 15.72
C THR A 860 -0.33 32.84 15.49
N GLN A 861 -0.43 31.90 16.43
CA GLN A 861 -1.27 30.71 16.29
C GLN A 861 -2.75 30.95 16.67
N ALA A 862 -3.32 32.11 16.30
CA ALA A 862 -4.70 32.47 16.67
C ALA A 862 -5.63 32.76 15.49
N LEU A 863 -5.20 32.58 14.23
CA LEU A 863 -6.11 32.62 13.09
C LEU A 863 -5.95 31.38 12.21
N PRO A 864 -7.06 30.85 11.66
CA PRO A 864 -7.04 29.70 10.79
C PRO A 864 -6.41 30.11 9.45
N ASP A 865 -5.26 29.54 9.11
CA ASP A 865 -4.81 29.60 7.71
C ASP A 865 -5.53 28.51 6.91
N THR A 866 -6.14 29.01 5.83
CA THR A 866 -6.80 28.35 4.72
C THR A 866 -5.92 27.36 3.97
#